data_AF-A0A2S6BYR1-F1
#
_entry.id   AF-A0A2S6BYR1-F1
#
_cell.length_a   1.000
_cell.length_b   1.000
_cell.length_c   1.000
_cell.angle_alpha   90.00
_cell.angle_beta   90.00
_cell.angle_gamma   90.00
#
_symmetry.space_group_name_H-M   'P 1'
#
loop_
_entity.id
_entity.type
_entity.pdbx_description
1 polymer ?
#
loop_
_entity_poly.entity_id
_entity_poly.type
_entity_poly.pdbx_seq_one_letter_code
_entity_poly.pdbx_strand_id
1 'polypeptide(L)'
;MMKVLLDQSYDYSAEVLGMIEDVPEEQRLPCVCLDPTLALETPNGHDDDQRPITEFTRDELLDIGRACDWRVLKRLGKVLTRLTFIQNADDVPVHLAHADAAQLPKIPLALARKDHPRTFWSILLHIVVPGTKLGARSAALLAALTIRLGVQPLMQPAVEQMQLRKDRWNNLEVPETWSVNCLSLLLDADDAYRKGDSDCDGLFQNSDRQLFERLIDYKMLELNLETTLTAKVAWNAEHTMMPIGPTVVCKSCHCHCSVTIMATDSLCGICHYLRDHPETEDAATARAIAQRDRGKADAAWFQCNLNHCRAQYVVYAVSDLNVKPKCHYCRFLGGNAPVVECTKYLSTMIWPEEYRSGSLQDFVCMGCTAGRDTIVDVETTAKALRAENGTAWLIEAKRHMFIDDIFSGQSLYKVASAAAPLDNFCSNVEILPNIPDLKLYLDGRLLQNTPAMINQLRSWVNKRRTEAGTCSLCFSGMRKNDLLPACGRSGCHQRVCQECPNGWYGLNAPGRILNTAALHCPFCRRMPTTKTLARNRSGIHAVSQLKSAVENSGTWIHAWCITCGSAKQYMERVCAKGSPDAIEDWSCEHCEEAKATSASQPKYARKECPDCGVLTEKAGGCDHIECVCGAHWCFFCGKEEDLGGIYTHMSEEHGGYYGGLDVEEYESDEDD
;
A
#
# COMPACT_ATOMS: atom_id res chain seq x y z
N MET A 1 13.54 33.43 -3.63
CA MET A 1 14.89 34.04 -3.72
C MET A 1 15.99 32.98 -3.78
N MET A 2 16.01 31.97 -2.91
CA MET A 2 17.00 30.87 -2.92
C MET A 2 16.94 29.97 -4.19
N LYS A 3 15.74 29.69 -4.72
CA LYS A 3 15.56 28.94 -5.99
C LYS A 3 16.20 29.61 -7.22
N VAL A 4 16.04 30.93 -7.34
CA VAL A 4 16.58 31.72 -8.46
C VAL A 4 18.11 31.76 -8.42
N LEU A 5 18.71 31.83 -7.23
CA LEU A 5 20.17 31.74 -7.04
C LEU A 5 20.73 30.36 -7.41
N LEU A 6 20.03 29.28 -7.06
CA LEU A 6 20.39 27.91 -7.47
C LEU A 6 20.28 27.73 -8.99
N ASP A 7 19.21 28.22 -9.61
CA ASP A 7 19.02 28.19 -11.05
C ASP A 7 20.11 28.94 -11.83
N GLN A 8 20.68 30.01 -11.25
CA GLN A 8 21.81 30.74 -11.83
C GLN A 8 23.14 30.01 -11.65
N SER A 9 23.33 29.23 -10.58
CA SER A 9 24.57 28.46 -10.35
C SER A 9 24.75 27.23 -11.26
N TYR A 10 23.67 26.79 -11.94
CA TYR A 10 23.66 25.66 -12.87
C TYR A 10 23.41 26.08 -14.33
N ASP A 11 23.57 27.37 -14.65
CA ASP A 11 23.48 27.86 -16.02
C ASP A 11 24.83 27.75 -16.74
N TYR A 12 24.99 26.69 -17.53
CA TYR A 12 26.19 26.45 -18.33
C TYR A 12 26.10 27.00 -19.75
N SER A 13 25.24 27.99 -20.02
CA SER A 13 24.95 28.42 -21.40
C SER A 13 26.21 28.83 -22.18
N ALA A 14 27.08 29.65 -21.56
CA ALA A 14 28.32 30.10 -22.19
C ALA A 14 29.30 28.93 -22.44
N GLU A 15 29.40 27.98 -21.50
CA GLU A 15 30.26 26.81 -21.67
C GLU A 15 29.78 25.91 -22.81
N VAL A 16 28.47 25.68 -22.89
CA VAL A 16 27.86 24.86 -23.95
C VAL A 16 28.04 25.50 -25.32
N LEU A 17 27.83 26.83 -25.43
CA LEU A 17 28.06 27.54 -26.69
C LEU A 17 29.53 27.47 -27.11
N GLY A 18 30.48 27.62 -26.18
CA GLY A 18 31.91 27.43 -26.46
C GLY A 18 32.22 26.03 -27.01
N MET A 19 31.64 24.98 -26.41
CA MET A 19 31.82 23.60 -26.92
C MET A 19 31.29 23.40 -28.34
N ILE A 20 30.25 24.14 -28.74
CA ILE A 20 29.68 24.08 -30.10
C ILE A 20 30.55 24.89 -31.06
N GLU A 21 31.03 26.06 -30.64
CA GLU A 21 31.90 26.94 -31.43
C GLU A 21 33.25 26.29 -31.74
N ASP A 22 33.80 25.53 -30.79
CA ASP A 22 35.05 24.77 -30.93
C ASP A 22 34.98 23.66 -32.00
N VAL A 23 33.76 23.26 -32.43
CA VAL A 23 33.60 22.30 -33.54
C VAL A 23 33.90 23.01 -34.87
N PRO A 24 34.86 22.50 -35.67
CA PRO A 24 35.18 23.06 -36.99
C PRO A 24 33.94 23.15 -37.87
N GLU A 25 33.81 24.21 -38.67
CA GLU A 25 32.60 24.47 -39.50
C GLU A 25 32.23 23.27 -40.40
N GLU A 26 33.23 22.61 -40.96
CA GLU A 26 33.08 21.42 -41.82
C GLU A 26 32.46 20.22 -41.09
N GLN A 27 32.51 20.19 -39.75
CA GLN A 27 32.00 19.12 -38.89
C GLN A 27 30.76 19.53 -38.09
N ARG A 28 30.26 20.74 -38.27
CA ARG A 28 29.03 21.21 -37.59
C ARG A 28 27.78 20.51 -38.09
N LEU A 29 27.84 19.87 -39.26
CA LEU A 29 26.81 19.01 -39.82
C LEU A 29 27.28 17.55 -39.86
N PRO A 30 26.39 16.56 -39.64
CA PRO A 30 24.97 16.71 -39.32
C PRO A 30 24.75 17.26 -37.90
N CYS A 31 23.62 17.95 -37.67
CA CYS A 31 23.25 18.51 -36.36
C CYS A 31 21.78 18.29 -35.99
N VAL A 32 21.47 18.54 -34.73
CA VAL A 32 20.12 18.43 -34.17
C VAL A 32 19.70 19.75 -33.54
N CYS A 33 18.44 20.13 -33.75
CA CYS A 33 17.80 21.25 -33.06
C CYS A 33 16.33 20.93 -32.74
N LEU A 34 15.70 21.75 -31.90
CA LEU A 34 14.27 21.66 -31.64
C LEU A 34 13.57 22.84 -32.35
N ASP A 35 12.68 22.55 -33.29
CA ASP A 35 11.95 23.58 -34.01
C ASP A 35 10.96 24.31 -33.08
N PRO A 36 11.10 25.64 -32.87
CA PRO A 36 10.26 26.41 -31.95
C PRO A 36 8.78 26.44 -32.37
N THR A 37 8.48 26.22 -33.65
CA THR A 37 7.10 26.22 -34.16
C THR A 37 6.29 25.03 -33.63
N LEU A 38 6.95 23.96 -33.16
CA LEU A 38 6.33 22.78 -32.57
C LEU A 38 5.77 23.04 -31.16
N ALA A 39 6.03 24.20 -30.56
CA ALA A 39 5.47 24.59 -29.26
C ALA A 39 3.98 25.01 -29.31
N LEU A 40 3.41 25.16 -30.51
CA LEU A 40 2.07 25.74 -30.74
C LEU A 40 0.90 24.73 -30.71
N GLU A 41 1.13 23.45 -30.45
CA GLU A 41 0.06 22.43 -30.43
C GLU A 41 -0.82 22.53 -29.16
N THR A 42 -2.15 22.56 -29.35
CA THR A 42 -3.17 22.58 -28.28
C THR A 42 -3.26 21.27 -27.50
N PRO A 43 -3.45 21.31 -26.16
CA PRO A 43 -3.45 20.13 -25.31
C PRO A 43 -4.80 19.40 -25.33
N ASN A 44 -4.85 18.22 -25.96
CA ASN A 44 -5.94 17.26 -25.78
C ASN A 44 -5.48 16.11 -24.87
N GLY A 45 -5.57 16.27 -23.55
CA GLY A 45 -5.23 15.23 -22.56
C GLY A 45 -5.42 15.63 -21.09
N HIS A 46 -5.66 14.65 -20.22
CA HIS A 46 -5.94 14.83 -18.78
C HIS A 46 -4.68 15.23 -17.95
N ASP A 47 -4.86 16.26 -17.12
CA ASP A 47 -4.13 16.83 -15.96
C ASP A 47 -2.59 17.01 -15.95
N ASP A 48 -1.76 16.15 -16.54
CA ASP A 48 -0.28 16.38 -16.61
C ASP A 48 0.20 16.68 -18.04
N ASP A 49 -0.66 16.49 -19.05
CA ASP A 49 -0.36 16.63 -20.49
C ASP A 49 -0.65 18.03 -21.06
N GLN A 50 -0.98 19.04 -20.22
CA GLN A 50 -1.37 20.38 -20.68
C GLN A 50 -0.23 21.39 -20.86
N ARG A 51 0.98 21.09 -20.35
CA ARG A 51 2.15 21.97 -20.51
C ARG A 51 2.74 21.84 -21.92
N PRO A 52 3.11 22.94 -22.60
CA PRO A 52 3.82 22.90 -23.87
C PRO A 52 5.06 22.00 -23.81
N ILE A 53 5.41 21.42 -24.95
CA ILE A 53 6.54 20.48 -25.06
C ILE A 53 7.89 21.11 -24.70
N THR A 54 7.99 22.44 -24.81
CA THR A 54 9.18 23.23 -24.49
C THR A 54 9.19 23.72 -23.04
N GLU A 55 8.08 23.61 -22.30
CA GLU A 55 7.97 24.16 -20.95
C GLU A 55 8.56 23.20 -19.89
N PHE A 56 9.88 23.08 -19.85
CA PHE A 56 10.59 22.34 -18.81
C PHE A 56 11.28 23.28 -17.82
N THR A 57 11.37 22.84 -16.56
CA THR A 57 12.34 23.43 -15.63
C THR A 57 13.66 22.68 -15.72
N ARG A 58 14.77 23.35 -15.36
CA ARG A 58 16.09 22.70 -15.31
C ARG A 58 16.09 21.52 -14.33
N ASP A 59 15.43 21.66 -13.19
CA ASP A 59 15.27 20.58 -12.20
C ASP A 59 14.57 19.34 -12.79
N GLU A 60 13.52 19.53 -13.60
CA GLU A 60 12.86 18.42 -14.30
C GLU A 60 13.80 17.70 -15.26
N LEU A 61 14.62 18.44 -16.02
CA LEU A 61 15.59 17.84 -16.94
C LEU A 61 16.70 17.08 -16.20
N LEU A 62 17.12 17.58 -15.03
CA LEU A 62 18.13 16.92 -14.20
C LEU A 62 17.58 15.69 -13.46
N ASP A 63 16.25 15.54 -13.32
CA ASP A 63 15.62 14.38 -12.69
C ASP A 63 15.92 13.05 -13.42
N ILE A 64 16.24 13.09 -14.72
CA ILE A 64 16.71 11.89 -15.44
C ILE A 64 17.92 11.26 -14.75
N GLY A 65 18.76 12.05 -14.08
CA GLY A 65 19.89 11.60 -13.29
C GLY A 65 19.55 11.17 -11.86
N ARG A 66 18.35 11.48 -11.35
CA ARG A 66 17.94 11.24 -9.97
C ARG A 66 16.97 10.06 -9.89
N ALA A 67 15.69 10.29 -10.18
CA ALA A 67 14.64 9.29 -10.02
C ALA A 67 14.23 8.61 -11.33
N CYS A 68 14.64 9.17 -12.48
CA CYS A 68 14.10 8.76 -13.78
C CYS A 68 12.56 8.78 -13.78
N ASP A 69 11.93 9.85 -13.27
CA ASP A 69 10.47 9.89 -13.15
C ASP A 69 9.81 9.65 -14.51
N TRP A 70 8.89 8.68 -14.57
CA TRP A 70 8.21 8.28 -15.79
C TRP A 70 7.43 9.45 -16.44
N ARG A 71 6.94 10.42 -15.66
CA ARG A 71 6.25 11.62 -16.16
C ARG A 71 7.23 12.51 -16.93
N VAL A 72 8.41 12.72 -16.36
CA VAL A 72 9.50 13.47 -17.01
C VAL A 72 9.99 12.72 -18.24
N LEU A 73 10.27 11.42 -18.14
CA LEU A 73 10.70 10.59 -19.28
C LEU A 73 9.67 10.58 -20.42
N LYS A 74 8.37 10.53 -20.10
CA LYS A 74 7.28 10.62 -21.10
C LYS A 74 7.33 11.96 -21.85
N ARG A 75 7.50 13.07 -21.13
CA ARG A 75 7.61 14.41 -21.74
C ARG A 75 8.91 14.55 -22.54
N LEU A 76 10.04 14.07 -22.01
CA LEU A 76 11.31 14.06 -22.73
C LEU A 76 11.23 13.21 -24.01
N GLY A 77 10.53 12.08 -23.97
CA GLY A 77 10.31 11.26 -25.17
C GLY A 77 9.52 12.00 -26.26
N LYS A 78 8.55 12.84 -25.88
CA LYS A 78 7.87 13.74 -26.82
C LYS A 78 8.86 14.72 -27.47
N VAL A 79 9.82 15.27 -26.71
CA VAL A 79 10.86 16.18 -27.22
C VAL A 79 11.79 15.43 -28.19
N LEU A 80 12.37 14.31 -27.75
CA LEU A 80 13.36 13.53 -28.52
C LEU A 80 12.82 13.05 -29.87
N THR A 81 11.54 12.70 -29.93
CA THR A 81 10.86 12.25 -31.17
C THR A 81 10.50 13.38 -32.14
N ARG A 82 10.62 14.64 -31.70
CA ARG A 82 10.32 15.85 -32.48
C ARG A 82 11.56 16.68 -32.82
N LEU A 83 12.75 16.12 -32.56
CA LEU A 83 14.00 16.77 -32.94
C LEU A 83 14.11 16.88 -34.46
N THR A 84 14.54 18.04 -34.93
CA THR A 84 14.83 18.31 -36.34
C THR A 84 16.27 17.90 -36.62
N PHE A 85 16.44 16.95 -37.54
CA PHE A 85 17.75 16.44 -37.97
C PHE A 85 18.16 17.12 -39.27
N ILE A 86 19.27 17.84 -39.24
CA ILE A 86 19.81 18.56 -40.39
C ILE A 86 21.05 17.81 -40.85
N GLN A 87 20.98 17.19 -42.04
CA GLN A 87 22.11 16.42 -42.59
C GLN A 87 23.09 17.34 -43.31
N ASN A 88 22.58 18.19 -44.20
CA ASN A 88 23.36 19.13 -45.00
C ASN A 88 22.82 20.56 -44.87
N ALA A 89 23.57 21.55 -45.35
CA ALA A 89 23.16 22.96 -45.30
C ALA A 89 21.84 23.22 -46.05
N ASP A 90 21.57 22.45 -47.12
CA ASP A 90 20.34 22.54 -47.90
C ASP A 90 19.11 21.96 -47.18
N ASP A 91 19.32 21.14 -46.14
CA ASP A 91 18.24 20.51 -45.36
C ASP A 91 17.72 21.42 -44.23
N VAL A 92 18.30 22.62 -44.06
CA VAL A 92 17.88 23.57 -43.03
C VAL A 92 16.50 24.13 -43.40
N PRO A 93 15.47 23.97 -42.55
CA PRO A 93 14.16 24.55 -42.82
C PRO A 93 14.25 26.07 -42.96
N VAL A 94 13.52 26.62 -43.95
CA VAL A 94 13.62 28.04 -44.33
C VAL A 94 13.37 28.98 -43.16
N HIS A 95 12.43 28.64 -42.28
CA HIS A 95 12.12 29.45 -41.08
C HIS A 95 13.17 29.35 -39.97
N LEU A 96 14.11 28.42 -40.06
CA LEU A 96 15.23 28.22 -39.12
C LEU A 96 16.58 28.69 -39.69
N ALA A 97 16.63 29.10 -40.96
CA ALA A 97 17.87 29.47 -41.65
C ALA A 97 18.51 30.75 -41.07
N HIS A 98 17.69 31.69 -40.58
CA HIS A 98 18.12 32.99 -40.04
C HIS A 98 18.02 33.08 -38.51
N ALA A 99 17.75 31.97 -37.82
CA ALA A 99 17.64 31.97 -36.36
C ALA A 99 19.00 32.16 -35.71
N ASP A 100 19.06 33.02 -34.68
CA ASP A 100 20.25 33.23 -33.86
C ASP A 100 20.63 31.94 -33.12
N ALA A 101 21.94 31.62 -33.04
CA ALA A 101 22.45 30.43 -32.37
C ALA A 101 22.12 30.40 -30.88
N ALA A 102 21.99 31.57 -30.24
CA ALA A 102 21.55 31.68 -28.85
C ALA A 102 20.06 31.37 -28.65
N GLN A 103 19.24 31.56 -29.69
CA GLN A 103 17.79 31.31 -29.66
C GLN A 103 17.41 29.93 -30.20
N LEU A 104 18.21 29.39 -31.14
CA LEU A 104 18.04 28.09 -31.76
C LEU A 104 19.38 27.34 -31.79
N PRO A 105 19.78 26.73 -30.66
CA PRO A 105 21.02 25.97 -30.60
C PRO A 105 20.95 24.74 -31.52
N LYS A 106 21.92 24.65 -32.44
CA LYS A 106 22.14 23.50 -33.33
C LYS A 106 23.30 22.69 -32.79
N ILE A 107 23.05 21.49 -32.28
CA ILE A 107 24.07 20.65 -31.65
C ILE A 107 24.65 19.68 -32.68
N PRO A 108 25.94 19.78 -33.04
CA PRO A 108 26.57 18.87 -34.00
C PRO A 108 26.64 17.43 -33.48
N LEU A 109 26.28 16.45 -34.32
CA LEU A 109 26.48 15.03 -33.98
C LEU A 109 27.97 14.66 -33.88
N ALA A 110 28.87 15.48 -34.45
CA ALA A 110 30.31 15.27 -34.32
C ALA A 110 30.76 15.17 -32.85
N LEU A 111 30.10 15.90 -31.95
CA LEU A 111 30.34 15.87 -30.52
C LEU A 111 30.04 14.52 -29.85
N ALA A 112 29.44 13.56 -30.55
CA ALA A 112 29.23 12.19 -30.06
C ALA A 112 30.38 11.24 -30.43
N ARG A 113 31.21 11.61 -31.42
CA ARG A 113 32.28 10.77 -31.95
C ARG A 113 33.49 10.73 -31.02
N LYS A 114 34.33 9.71 -31.21
CA LYS A 114 35.51 9.45 -30.36
C LYS A 114 36.64 10.49 -30.50
N ASP A 115 36.69 11.20 -31.62
CA ASP A 115 37.64 12.28 -31.89
C ASP A 115 37.29 13.58 -31.17
N HIS A 116 36.09 13.66 -30.58
CA HIS A 116 35.65 14.75 -29.73
C HIS A 116 35.52 14.28 -28.26
N PRO A 117 35.37 15.19 -27.28
CA PRO A 117 35.19 14.83 -25.86
C PRO A 117 33.91 14.04 -25.52
N ARG A 118 33.13 13.61 -26.51
CA ARG A 118 31.85 12.88 -26.38
C ARG A 118 30.81 13.62 -25.53
N THR A 119 30.73 14.94 -25.70
CA THR A 119 29.85 15.82 -24.92
C THR A 119 28.43 15.93 -25.48
N PHE A 120 28.14 15.38 -26.66
CA PHE A 120 26.82 15.47 -27.31
C PHE A 120 25.66 15.20 -26.34
N TRP A 121 25.66 14.04 -25.68
CA TRP A 121 24.62 13.64 -24.73
C TRP A 121 24.60 14.49 -23.46
N SER A 122 25.76 15.04 -23.07
CA SER A 122 25.89 15.92 -21.91
C SER A 122 25.24 17.27 -22.14
N ILE A 123 25.18 17.76 -23.38
CA ILE A 123 24.66 19.09 -23.71
C ILE A 123 23.35 19.06 -24.49
N LEU A 124 22.85 17.88 -24.90
CA LEU A 124 21.67 17.77 -25.77
C LEU A 124 20.45 18.54 -25.23
N LEU A 125 20.22 18.52 -23.91
CA LEU A 125 19.07 19.19 -23.29
C LEU A 125 19.17 20.73 -23.25
N HIS A 126 20.31 21.30 -23.64
CA HIS A 126 20.47 22.74 -23.85
C HIS A 126 19.48 23.28 -24.91
N ILE A 127 19.04 22.43 -25.85
CA ILE A 127 18.03 22.81 -26.87
C ILE A 127 16.63 23.05 -26.29
N VAL A 128 16.36 22.55 -25.08
CA VAL A 128 15.07 22.70 -24.41
C VAL A 128 15.14 23.83 -23.39
N VAL A 129 16.12 23.75 -22.49
CA VAL A 129 16.39 24.77 -21.47
C VAL A 129 17.85 25.16 -21.58
N PRO A 130 18.16 26.38 -22.05
CA PRO A 130 19.52 26.87 -22.16
C PRO A 130 20.31 26.70 -20.86
N GLY A 131 21.58 26.33 -21.05
CA GLY A 131 22.53 26.07 -19.98
C GLY A 131 22.39 24.73 -19.28
N THR A 132 21.47 23.87 -19.71
CA THR A 132 21.35 22.52 -19.14
C THR A 132 22.52 21.65 -19.58
N LYS A 133 23.29 21.16 -18.60
CA LYS A 133 24.41 20.23 -18.80
C LYS A 133 24.25 19.02 -17.88
N LEU A 134 24.36 17.83 -18.46
CA LEU A 134 24.22 16.55 -17.79
C LEU A 134 25.58 15.97 -17.41
N GLY A 135 25.64 15.31 -16.25
CA GLY A 135 26.76 14.45 -15.91
C GLY A 135 26.78 13.17 -16.76
N ALA A 136 27.91 12.47 -16.78
CA ALA A 136 28.13 11.31 -17.66
C ALA A 136 27.08 10.19 -17.50
N ARG A 137 26.60 9.93 -16.26
CA ARG A 137 25.53 8.94 -16.01
C ARG A 137 24.20 9.41 -16.58
N SER A 138 23.78 10.64 -16.30
CA SER A 138 22.53 11.21 -16.80
C SER A 138 22.51 11.30 -18.33
N ALA A 139 23.65 11.63 -18.94
CA ALA A 139 23.84 11.61 -20.38
C ALA A 139 23.65 10.21 -20.97
N ALA A 140 24.17 9.17 -20.32
CA ALA A 140 23.93 7.78 -20.72
C ALA A 140 22.47 7.35 -20.55
N LEU A 141 21.77 7.81 -19.50
CA LEU A 141 20.32 7.55 -19.34
C LEU A 141 19.48 8.23 -20.42
N LEU A 142 19.87 9.43 -20.88
CA LEU A 142 19.24 10.10 -22.03
C LEU A 142 19.46 9.32 -23.33
N ALA A 143 20.67 8.76 -23.51
CA ALA A 143 20.95 7.85 -24.61
C ALA A 143 20.09 6.57 -24.53
N ALA A 144 19.97 5.96 -23.34
CA ALA A 144 19.10 4.80 -23.11
C ALA A 144 17.63 5.10 -23.48
N LEU A 145 17.11 6.27 -23.08
CA LEU A 145 15.77 6.72 -23.48
C LEU A 145 15.64 6.83 -25.00
N THR A 146 16.66 7.37 -25.68
CA THR A 146 16.66 7.48 -27.14
C THR A 146 16.64 6.10 -27.82
N ILE A 147 17.40 5.13 -27.31
CA ILE A 147 17.42 3.75 -27.79
C ILE A 147 16.04 3.11 -27.63
N ARG A 148 15.46 3.23 -26.43
CA ARG A 148 14.11 2.72 -26.12
C ARG A 148 13.05 3.28 -27.07
N LEU A 149 13.14 4.57 -27.41
CA LEU A 149 12.20 5.24 -28.32
C LEU A 149 12.44 4.87 -29.79
N GLY A 150 13.59 4.29 -30.13
CA GLY A 150 13.92 3.89 -31.49
C GLY A 150 14.23 5.07 -32.43
N VAL A 151 14.75 6.18 -31.90
CA VAL A 151 15.10 7.37 -32.70
C VAL A 151 16.31 7.07 -33.60
N GLN A 152 16.04 6.65 -34.83
CA GLN A 152 17.04 6.08 -35.74
C GLN A 152 18.29 6.94 -35.97
N PRO A 153 18.20 8.27 -36.23
CA PRO A 153 19.40 9.07 -36.49
C PRO A 153 20.38 9.17 -35.32
N LEU A 154 19.90 8.91 -34.09
CA LEU A 154 20.71 8.97 -32.86
C LEU A 154 21.05 7.59 -32.31
N MET A 155 20.64 6.51 -32.98
CA MET A 155 20.77 5.16 -32.44
C MET A 155 22.23 4.77 -32.20
N GLN A 156 23.08 4.91 -33.23
CA GLN A 156 24.50 4.57 -33.11
C GLN A 156 25.22 5.44 -32.07
N PRO A 157 25.11 6.79 -32.08
CA PRO A 157 25.62 7.64 -31.00
C PRO A 157 25.13 7.27 -29.60
N ALA A 158 23.88 6.82 -29.47
CA ALA A 158 23.30 6.44 -28.18
C ALA A 158 23.88 5.11 -27.67
N VAL A 159 24.00 4.12 -28.55
CA VAL A 159 24.60 2.81 -28.22
C VAL A 159 26.06 3.00 -27.79
N GLU A 160 26.84 3.79 -28.53
CA GLU A 160 28.23 4.07 -28.18
C GLU A 160 28.36 4.77 -26.83
N GLN A 161 27.43 5.67 -26.49
CA GLN A 161 27.40 6.34 -25.18
C GLN A 161 27.09 5.35 -24.05
N MET A 162 26.15 4.42 -24.27
CA MET A 162 25.81 3.39 -23.29
C MET A 162 26.96 2.41 -23.06
N GLN A 163 27.66 2.02 -24.12
CA GLN A 163 28.80 1.11 -24.06
C GLN A 163 29.99 1.66 -23.24
N LEU A 164 30.16 2.98 -23.15
CA LEU A 164 31.18 3.60 -22.28
C LEU A 164 30.99 3.27 -20.79
N ARG A 165 29.79 2.81 -20.41
CA ARG A 165 29.44 2.47 -19.03
C ARG A 165 28.99 1.01 -18.88
N LYS A 166 29.35 0.14 -19.82
CA LYS A 166 28.90 -1.27 -19.87
C LYS A 166 29.10 -2.02 -18.54
N ASP A 167 30.15 -1.69 -17.81
CA ASP A 167 30.62 -2.29 -16.54
C ASP A 167 30.37 -1.43 -15.30
N ARG A 168 29.65 -0.30 -15.41
CA ARG A 168 29.52 0.70 -14.32
C ARG A 168 28.10 0.90 -13.79
N TRP A 169 27.13 0.11 -14.27
CA TRP A 169 25.73 0.23 -13.84
C TRP A 169 25.47 -0.46 -12.50
N ASN A 170 26.08 -1.61 -12.27
CA ASN A 170 26.04 -2.30 -10.99
C ASN A 170 27.03 -1.65 -10.00
N ASN A 171 26.68 -0.47 -9.50
CA ASN A 171 27.46 0.26 -8.50
C ASN A 171 26.56 0.73 -7.34
N LEU A 172 26.79 0.19 -6.14
CA LEU A 172 26.06 0.57 -4.92
C LEU A 172 26.42 1.98 -4.41
N GLU A 173 27.52 2.59 -4.84
CA GLU A 173 27.87 3.97 -4.49
C GLU A 173 26.96 5.01 -5.18
N VAL A 174 26.12 4.57 -6.13
CA VAL A 174 25.18 5.43 -6.86
C VAL A 174 23.73 4.97 -6.60
N PRO A 175 23.12 5.40 -5.48
CA PRO A 175 21.77 4.97 -5.07
C PRO A 175 20.69 5.20 -6.13
N GLU A 176 20.83 6.25 -6.94
CA GLU A 176 19.89 6.66 -7.99
C GLU A 176 19.68 5.58 -9.06
N THR A 177 20.67 4.69 -9.27
CA THR A 177 20.57 3.58 -10.22
C THR A 177 19.57 2.53 -9.75
N TRP A 178 19.43 2.36 -8.44
CA TRP A 178 18.61 1.34 -7.80
C TRP A 178 17.16 1.81 -7.61
N SER A 179 16.64 2.56 -8.58
CA SER A 179 15.22 2.89 -8.68
C SER A 179 14.55 2.02 -9.74
N VAL A 180 13.28 1.67 -9.52
CA VAL A 180 12.49 0.85 -10.47
C VAL A 180 12.49 1.48 -11.85
N ASN A 181 12.32 2.80 -11.93
CA ASN A 181 12.23 3.50 -13.21
C ASN A 181 13.58 3.51 -13.94
N CYS A 182 14.69 3.75 -13.24
CA CYS A 182 16.02 3.72 -13.84
C CYS A 182 16.37 2.32 -14.36
N LEU A 183 16.21 1.29 -13.54
CA LEU A 183 16.47 -0.09 -13.97
C LEU A 183 15.56 -0.50 -15.13
N SER A 184 14.28 -0.11 -15.09
CA SER A 184 13.34 -0.42 -16.18
C SER A 184 13.75 0.28 -17.48
N LEU A 185 14.20 1.53 -17.43
CA LEU A 185 14.69 2.27 -18.60
C LEU A 185 15.90 1.57 -19.24
N LEU A 186 16.85 1.11 -18.41
CA LEU A 186 18.04 0.39 -18.87
C LEU A 186 17.66 -0.92 -19.56
N LEU A 187 16.78 -1.72 -18.95
CA LEU A 187 16.33 -2.99 -19.53
C LEU A 187 15.51 -2.78 -20.80
N ASP A 188 14.62 -1.78 -20.83
CA ASP A 188 13.82 -1.45 -22.01
C ASP A 188 14.71 -0.99 -23.18
N ALA A 189 15.80 -0.26 -22.90
CA ALA A 189 16.78 0.14 -23.90
C ALA A 189 17.57 -1.06 -24.44
N ASP A 190 18.00 -1.97 -23.55
CA ASP A 190 18.70 -3.20 -23.94
C ASP A 190 17.81 -4.13 -24.78
N ASP A 191 16.53 -4.27 -24.41
CA ASP A 191 15.53 -5.00 -25.18
C ASP A 191 15.32 -4.39 -26.58
N ALA A 192 15.24 -3.07 -26.68
CA ALA A 192 15.09 -2.38 -27.96
C ALA A 192 16.33 -2.58 -28.85
N TYR A 193 17.53 -2.54 -28.27
CA TYR A 193 18.79 -2.77 -28.98
C TYR A 193 18.88 -4.22 -29.49
N ARG A 194 18.63 -5.22 -28.64
CA ARG A 194 18.67 -6.65 -29.00
C ARG A 194 17.64 -7.06 -30.05
N LYS A 195 16.49 -6.38 -30.10
CA LYS A 195 15.50 -6.61 -31.17
C LYS A 195 16.01 -6.17 -32.55
N GLY A 196 16.91 -5.19 -32.60
CA GLY A 196 17.53 -4.72 -33.84
C GLY A 196 18.66 -5.63 -34.33
N ASP A 197 19.31 -6.35 -33.42
CA ASP A 197 20.44 -7.24 -33.72
C ASP A 197 20.46 -8.44 -32.76
N SER A 198 20.09 -9.63 -33.25
CA SER A 198 19.95 -10.84 -32.44
C SER A 198 21.27 -11.42 -31.92
N ASP A 199 22.40 -11.05 -32.53
CA ASP A 199 23.74 -11.54 -32.17
C ASP A 199 24.53 -10.53 -31.31
N CYS A 200 23.90 -9.45 -30.84
CA CYS A 200 24.59 -8.42 -30.08
C CYS A 200 24.87 -8.79 -28.61
N ASP A 201 26.02 -8.35 -28.07
CA ASP A 201 26.45 -8.56 -26.68
C ASP A 201 25.67 -7.72 -25.64
N GLY A 202 24.57 -7.08 -26.03
CA GLY A 202 23.80 -6.14 -25.20
C GLY A 202 24.51 -4.83 -24.84
N LEU A 203 23.79 -3.93 -24.18
CA LEU A 203 24.25 -2.62 -23.71
C LEU A 203 25.04 -2.69 -22.39
N PHE A 204 24.84 -3.74 -21.59
CA PHE A 204 25.51 -4.01 -20.31
C PHE A 204 25.74 -5.51 -20.13
N GLN A 205 26.43 -5.91 -19.06
CA GLN A 205 26.74 -7.32 -18.80
C GLN A 205 25.47 -8.16 -18.61
N ASN A 206 25.49 -9.42 -19.09
CA ASN A 206 24.36 -10.34 -18.94
C ASN A 206 24.04 -10.67 -17.47
N SER A 207 25.06 -10.70 -16.59
CA SER A 207 24.89 -10.86 -15.15
C SER A 207 24.11 -9.68 -14.53
N ASP A 208 24.50 -8.44 -14.86
CA ASP A 208 23.82 -7.23 -14.43
C ASP A 208 22.37 -7.20 -14.93
N ARG A 209 22.16 -7.64 -16.18
CA ARG A 209 20.81 -7.75 -16.75
C ARG A 209 19.90 -8.65 -15.92
N GLN A 210 20.34 -9.86 -15.61
CA GLN A 210 19.58 -10.81 -14.80
C GLN A 210 19.33 -10.28 -13.39
N LEU A 211 20.33 -9.60 -12.80
CA LEU A 211 20.20 -8.95 -11.49
C LEU A 211 19.12 -7.87 -11.50
N PHE A 212 19.15 -6.97 -12.48
CA PHE A 212 18.17 -5.88 -12.59
C PHE A 212 16.76 -6.41 -12.85
N GLU A 213 16.60 -7.45 -13.67
CA GLU A 213 15.33 -8.14 -13.88
C GLU A 213 14.80 -8.73 -12.58
N ARG A 214 15.64 -9.50 -11.86
CA ARG A 214 15.24 -10.13 -10.60
C ARG A 214 14.81 -9.12 -9.54
N LEU A 215 15.53 -8.00 -9.43
CA LEU A 215 15.20 -6.91 -8.51
C LEU A 215 13.89 -6.21 -8.90
N ILE A 216 13.68 -5.95 -10.19
CA ILE A 216 12.41 -5.39 -10.66
C ILE A 216 11.26 -6.37 -10.41
N ASP A 217 11.45 -7.66 -10.69
CA ASP A 217 10.43 -8.68 -10.45
C ASP A 217 10.05 -8.76 -8.97
N TYR A 218 11.04 -8.72 -8.07
CA TYR A 218 10.82 -8.61 -6.62
C TYR A 218 9.95 -7.39 -6.28
N LYS A 219 10.33 -6.19 -6.76
CA LYS A 219 9.61 -4.96 -6.43
C LYS A 219 8.23 -4.90 -7.07
N MET A 220 8.08 -5.42 -8.29
CA MET A 220 6.79 -5.50 -8.98
C MET A 220 5.87 -6.51 -8.29
N LEU A 221 6.41 -7.62 -7.77
CA LEU A 221 5.63 -8.55 -6.97
C LEU A 221 5.12 -7.88 -5.68
N GLU A 222 6.00 -7.15 -4.98
CA GLU A 222 5.62 -6.38 -3.79
C GLU A 222 4.50 -5.39 -4.09
N LEU A 223 4.63 -4.61 -5.17
CA LEU A 223 3.64 -3.61 -5.58
C LEU A 223 2.31 -4.22 -6.05
N ASN A 224 2.31 -5.49 -6.47
CA ASN A 224 1.12 -6.22 -6.92
C ASN A 224 0.52 -7.13 -5.85
N LEU A 225 0.98 -7.04 -4.59
CA LEU A 225 0.42 -7.85 -3.51
C LEU A 225 -1.08 -7.61 -3.27
N GLU A 226 -1.54 -6.37 -3.50
CA GLU A 226 -2.94 -5.96 -3.36
C GLU A 226 -3.75 -6.05 -4.68
N THR A 227 -3.14 -6.53 -5.77
CA THR A 227 -3.82 -6.67 -7.06
C THR A 227 -4.97 -7.66 -6.97
N THR A 228 -6.10 -7.35 -7.62
CA THR A 228 -7.29 -8.21 -7.65
C THR A 228 -6.99 -9.47 -8.43
N LEU A 229 -7.12 -10.62 -7.77
CA LEU A 229 -7.00 -11.95 -8.35
C LEU A 229 -8.34 -12.68 -8.22
N THR A 230 -8.65 -13.53 -9.19
CA THR A 230 -9.87 -14.35 -9.15
C THR A 230 -9.53 -15.75 -8.68
N ALA A 231 -9.94 -16.09 -7.45
CA ALA A 231 -9.80 -17.43 -6.89
C ALA A 231 -11.06 -18.25 -7.13
N LYS A 232 -10.89 -19.48 -7.62
CA LYS A 232 -11.96 -20.48 -7.75
C LYS A 232 -11.93 -21.38 -6.54
N VAL A 233 -12.93 -21.25 -5.68
CA VAL A 233 -13.03 -22.03 -4.44
C VAL A 233 -14.37 -22.73 -4.35
N ALA A 234 -14.45 -23.71 -3.46
CA ALA A 234 -15.71 -24.33 -3.10
C ALA A 234 -16.68 -23.28 -2.52
N TRP A 235 -17.92 -23.36 -2.97
CA TRP A 235 -19.02 -22.53 -2.53
C TRP A 235 -19.27 -22.67 -1.01
N ASN A 236 -19.64 -21.54 -0.38
CA ASN A 236 -19.98 -21.47 1.04
C ASN A 236 -21.50 -21.57 1.24
N ALA A 237 -21.94 -22.55 2.02
CA ALA A 237 -23.33 -22.64 2.45
C ALA A 237 -23.62 -21.63 3.57
N GLU A 238 -24.33 -20.55 3.22
CA GLU A 238 -24.87 -19.57 4.17
C GLU A 238 -26.39 -19.60 4.06
N HIS A 239 -27.06 -20.17 5.07
CA HIS A 239 -28.51 -20.31 5.13
C HIS A 239 -29.13 -20.78 3.81
N THR A 240 -28.57 -21.84 3.23
CA THR A 240 -28.99 -22.30 1.91
C THR A 240 -29.96 -23.46 2.01
N MET A 241 -31.13 -23.30 1.40
CA MET A 241 -32.12 -24.37 1.31
C MET A 241 -31.75 -25.37 0.21
N MET A 242 -31.56 -26.64 0.58
CA MET A 242 -31.27 -27.76 -0.32
C MET A 242 -31.85 -29.06 0.27
N PRO A 243 -31.95 -30.15 -0.51
CA PRO A 243 -32.39 -31.45 0.01
C PRO A 243 -31.62 -31.87 1.27
N ILE A 244 -32.34 -32.39 2.26
CA ILE A 244 -31.80 -32.76 3.58
C ILE A 244 -30.76 -33.91 3.53
N GLY A 245 -30.78 -34.67 2.43
CA GLY A 245 -29.95 -35.86 2.23
C GLY A 245 -30.41 -37.06 3.05
N PRO A 246 -29.56 -38.09 3.21
CA PRO A 246 -29.88 -39.27 4.02
C PRO A 246 -30.18 -38.89 5.48
N THR A 247 -31.22 -39.52 6.04
CA THR A 247 -31.63 -39.31 7.43
C THR A 247 -31.58 -40.60 8.24
N VAL A 248 -31.23 -40.50 9.53
CA VAL A 248 -31.16 -41.60 10.50
C VAL A 248 -32.03 -41.26 11.70
N VAL A 249 -32.66 -42.27 12.30
CA VAL A 249 -33.48 -42.08 13.51
C VAL A 249 -32.60 -42.08 14.75
N CYS A 250 -32.63 -41.00 15.54
CA CYS A 250 -31.92 -40.91 16.82
C CYS A 250 -32.56 -41.83 17.88
N LYS A 251 -31.75 -42.63 18.59
CA LYS A 251 -32.24 -43.55 19.65
C LYS A 251 -32.84 -42.85 20.88
N SER A 252 -32.40 -41.62 21.20
CA SER A 252 -32.84 -40.91 22.40
C SER A 252 -34.07 -40.03 22.16
N CYS A 253 -34.06 -39.18 21.12
CA CYS A 253 -35.18 -38.28 20.83
C CYS A 253 -36.16 -38.80 19.76
N HIS A 254 -35.86 -39.94 19.13
CA HIS A 254 -36.68 -40.57 18.09
C HIS A 254 -37.00 -39.64 16.89
N CYS A 255 -36.12 -38.66 16.61
CA CYS A 255 -36.25 -37.76 15.46
C CYS A 255 -35.51 -38.33 14.25
N HIS A 256 -36.04 -38.12 13.04
CA HIS A 256 -35.34 -38.33 11.78
C HIS A 256 -34.37 -37.18 11.55
N CYS A 257 -33.08 -37.44 11.74
CA CYS A 257 -32.02 -36.45 11.68
C CYS A 257 -31.17 -36.69 10.44
N SER A 258 -30.78 -35.61 9.74
CA SER A 258 -29.75 -35.70 8.69
C SER A 258 -28.48 -36.34 9.23
N VAL A 259 -27.83 -37.19 8.43
CA VAL A 259 -26.54 -37.85 8.78
C VAL A 259 -25.50 -36.83 9.25
N THR A 260 -25.51 -35.60 8.72
CA THR A 260 -24.53 -34.55 9.05
C THR A 260 -24.60 -34.06 10.51
N ILE A 261 -25.71 -34.35 11.22
CA ILE A 261 -25.90 -33.98 12.63
C ILE A 261 -25.88 -35.17 13.57
N MET A 262 -25.57 -36.36 13.06
CA MET A 262 -25.45 -37.58 13.86
C MET A 262 -24.07 -37.65 14.51
N ALA A 263 -24.02 -38.21 15.71
CA ALA A 263 -22.83 -38.61 16.45
C ALA A 263 -22.78 -40.15 16.54
N THR A 264 -21.92 -40.69 17.40
CA THR A 264 -21.80 -42.13 17.63
C THR A 264 -23.04 -42.72 18.31
N ASP A 265 -23.15 -44.04 18.33
CA ASP A 265 -24.22 -44.82 18.99
C ASP A 265 -25.63 -44.57 18.43
N SER A 266 -25.75 -44.01 17.21
CA SER A 266 -27.05 -43.59 16.65
C SER A 266 -27.75 -42.49 17.46
N LEU A 267 -26.98 -41.60 18.08
CA LEU A 267 -27.48 -40.39 18.75
C LEU A 267 -27.25 -39.17 17.87
N CYS A 268 -28.19 -38.21 17.86
CA CYS A 268 -27.91 -36.90 17.27
C CYS A 268 -26.92 -36.13 18.16
N GLY A 269 -26.19 -35.18 17.58
CA GLY A 269 -25.13 -34.45 18.28
C GLY A 269 -25.57 -33.78 19.59
N ILE A 270 -26.81 -33.31 19.66
CA ILE A 270 -27.36 -32.71 20.88
C ILE A 270 -27.67 -33.78 21.94
N CYS A 271 -28.35 -34.87 21.56
CA CYS A 271 -28.62 -35.99 22.48
C CYS A 271 -27.33 -36.66 22.97
N HIS A 272 -26.30 -36.72 22.13
CA HIS A 272 -24.99 -37.22 22.52
C HIS A 272 -24.34 -36.32 23.58
N TYR A 273 -24.38 -35.00 23.40
CA TYR A 273 -23.87 -34.06 24.41
C TYR A 273 -24.65 -34.15 25.74
N LEU A 274 -25.98 -34.21 25.66
CA LEU A 274 -26.87 -34.31 26.83
C LEU A 274 -26.75 -35.64 27.59
N ARG A 275 -26.30 -36.72 26.94
CA ARG A 275 -26.00 -37.99 27.61
C ARG A 275 -24.99 -37.80 28.74
N ASP A 276 -23.96 -36.99 28.47
CA ASP A 276 -22.85 -36.76 29.38
C ASP A 276 -23.08 -35.52 30.27
N HIS A 277 -24.14 -34.74 29.99
CA HIS A 277 -24.52 -33.49 30.71
C HIS A 277 -26.04 -33.44 31.00
N PRO A 278 -26.59 -34.37 31.80
CA PRO A 278 -28.03 -34.58 31.94
C PRO A 278 -28.78 -33.48 32.73
N GLU A 279 -28.08 -32.62 33.48
CA GLU A 279 -28.68 -31.64 34.41
C GLU A 279 -28.92 -30.23 33.83
N THR A 280 -28.97 -30.08 32.50
CA THR A 280 -29.24 -28.78 31.85
C THR A 280 -30.74 -28.59 31.56
N GLU A 281 -31.31 -27.41 31.85
CA GLU A 281 -32.69 -27.00 31.46
C GLU A 281 -32.94 -27.14 29.93
N ASP A 282 -31.88 -27.26 29.15
CA ASP A 282 -31.86 -27.30 27.68
C ASP A 282 -32.28 -28.64 27.06
N ALA A 283 -32.42 -29.73 27.84
CA ALA A 283 -32.75 -31.06 27.29
C ALA A 283 -34.15 -31.15 26.67
N ALA A 284 -35.12 -30.40 27.20
CA ALA A 284 -36.48 -30.31 26.65
C ALA A 284 -36.53 -29.43 25.39
N THR A 285 -35.80 -28.31 25.41
CA THR A 285 -35.66 -27.37 24.27
C THR A 285 -34.94 -28.03 23.09
N ALA A 286 -33.88 -28.80 23.35
CA ALA A 286 -33.18 -29.62 22.37
C ALA A 286 -34.10 -30.64 21.66
N ARG A 287 -34.99 -31.29 22.42
CA ARG A 287 -35.99 -32.22 21.86
C ARG A 287 -37.03 -31.48 21.01
N ALA A 288 -37.44 -30.27 21.40
CA ALA A 288 -38.36 -29.43 20.62
C ALA A 288 -37.72 -28.90 19.32
N ILE A 289 -36.43 -28.53 19.34
CA ILE A 289 -35.65 -28.06 18.19
C ILE A 289 -35.48 -29.18 17.15
N ALA A 290 -35.15 -30.41 17.58
CA ALA A 290 -35.01 -31.56 16.69
C ALA A 290 -36.37 -32.08 16.14
N GLN A 291 -37.49 -31.68 16.76
CA GLN A 291 -38.84 -31.98 16.30
C GLN A 291 -39.42 -30.92 15.36
N ARG A 292 -38.90 -29.68 15.38
CA ARG A 292 -39.18 -28.67 14.35
C ARG A 292 -38.55 -29.13 13.03
N ASP A 293 -39.29 -28.92 11.94
CA ASP A 293 -38.88 -29.26 10.56
C ASP A 293 -38.96 -30.74 10.14
N ARG A 294 -39.62 -31.60 10.93
CA ARG A 294 -39.90 -33.00 10.54
C ARG A 294 -40.67 -33.09 9.21
N GLY A 295 -40.21 -33.97 8.32
CA GLY A 295 -40.89 -34.29 7.06
C GLY A 295 -40.65 -33.31 5.91
N LYS A 296 -39.77 -32.31 6.09
CA LYS A 296 -39.36 -31.44 4.98
C LYS A 296 -38.36 -32.16 4.07
N ALA A 297 -38.58 -32.06 2.76
CA ALA A 297 -37.64 -32.55 1.75
C ALA A 297 -36.34 -31.73 1.75
N ASP A 298 -36.45 -30.43 2.06
CA ASP A 298 -35.35 -29.48 2.09
C ASP A 298 -35.04 -29.02 3.51
N ALA A 299 -33.77 -28.72 3.77
CA ALA A 299 -33.28 -28.19 5.02
C ALA A 299 -32.29 -27.03 4.79
N ALA A 300 -32.04 -26.26 5.84
CA ALA A 300 -31.09 -25.16 5.78
C ALA A 300 -29.66 -25.68 6.03
N TRP A 301 -28.80 -25.49 5.04
CA TRP A 301 -27.40 -25.86 5.07
C TRP A 301 -26.52 -24.68 5.44
N PHE A 302 -25.56 -24.96 6.32
CA PHE A 302 -24.55 -24.02 6.77
C PHE A 302 -23.16 -24.64 6.73
N GLN A 303 -22.14 -23.79 6.58
CA GLN A 303 -20.75 -24.18 6.80
C GLN A 303 -20.32 -23.89 8.24
N CYS A 304 -19.51 -24.77 8.83
CA CYS A 304 -18.86 -24.48 10.11
C CYS A 304 -17.88 -23.30 9.97
N ASN A 305 -17.97 -22.31 10.85
CA ASN A 305 -17.13 -21.11 10.83
C ASN A 305 -15.67 -21.34 11.32
N LEU A 306 -15.32 -22.53 11.81
CA LEU A 306 -13.93 -22.82 12.20
C LEU A 306 -13.08 -23.16 10.97
N ASN A 307 -11.93 -22.48 10.83
CA ASN A 307 -11.01 -22.62 9.69
C ASN A 307 -10.53 -24.06 9.45
N HIS A 308 -10.30 -24.85 10.51
CA HIS A 308 -9.87 -26.25 10.38
C HIS A 308 -11.01 -27.22 10.07
N CYS A 309 -12.27 -26.82 10.23
CA CYS A 309 -13.43 -27.69 9.99
C CYS A 309 -14.03 -27.40 8.62
N ARG A 310 -14.56 -26.17 8.43
CA ARG A 310 -15.25 -25.71 7.20
C ARG A 310 -16.24 -26.71 6.57
N ALA A 311 -16.71 -27.67 7.37
CA ALA A 311 -17.59 -28.73 6.90
C ALA A 311 -19.02 -28.22 6.80
N GLN A 312 -19.72 -28.64 5.75
CA GLN A 312 -21.13 -28.34 5.57
C GLN A 312 -21.99 -29.31 6.38
N TYR A 313 -23.06 -28.78 6.98
CA TYR A 313 -24.01 -29.53 7.78
C TYR A 313 -25.38 -28.85 7.78
N VAL A 314 -26.41 -29.64 8.11
CA VAL A 314 -27.78 -29.14 8.28
C VAL A 314 -27.96 -28.47 9.63
N VAL A 315 -28.63 -27.32 9.65
CA VAL A 315 -29.10 -26.64 10.87
C VAL A 315 -30.62 -26.72 10.94
N TYR A 316 -31.13 -27.19 12.08
CA TYR A 316 -32.56 -27.17 12.41
C TYR A 316 -32.87 -25.93 13.23
N ALA A 317 -34.12 -25.44 13.16
CA ALA A 317 -34.58 -24.26 13.89
C ALA A 317 -33.67 -23.02 13.68
N VAL A 318 -33.47 -22.65 12.41
CA VAL A 318 -32.61 -21.52 12.01
C VAL A 318 -32.97 -20.20 12.70
N SER A 319 -34.26 -20.00 13.07
CA SER A 319 -34.73 -18.84 13.84
C SER A 319 -33.99 -18.63 15.15
N ASP A 320 -33.45 -19.71 15.72
CA ASP A 320 -32.84 -19.73 17.03
C ASP A 320 -31.29 -19.57 16.93
N LEU A 321 -30.75 -19.50 15.70
CA LEU A 321 -29.32 -19.30 15.44
C LEU A 321 -28.95 -17.81 15.61
N ASN A 322 -28.49 -17.45 16.80
CA ASN A 322 -28.04 -16.10 17.16
C ASN A 322 -26.52 -15.90 17.14
N VAL A 323 -25.76 -16.92 16.72
CA VAL A 323 -24.29 -16.92 16.68
C VAL A 323 -23.79 -17.46 15.34
N LYS A 324 -22.51 -17.21 15.04
CA LYS A 324 -21.88 -17.78 13.84
C LYS A 324 -22.03 -19.31 13.82
N PRO A 325 -22.37 -19.91 12.66
CA PRO A 325 -22.65 -21.33 12.57
C PRO A 325 -21.42 -22.17 12.98
N LYS A 326 -21.62 -23.10 13.92
CA LYS A 326 -20.60 -24.03 14.40
C LYS A 326 -21.22 -25.42 14.48
N CYS A 327 -20.62 -26.40 13.82
CA CYS A 327 -21.16 -27.76 13.84
C CYS A 327 -21.09 -28.37 15.25
N HIS A 328 -21.93 -29.38 15.50
CA HIS A 328 -22.03 -29.99 16.82
C HIS A 328 -20.72 -30.66 17.28
N TYR A 329 -19.94 -31.24 16.36
CA TYR A 329 -18.61 -31.79 16.67
C TYR A 329 -17.65 -30.73 17.20
N CYS A 330 -17.59 -29.57 16.53
CA CYS A 330 -16.75 -28.48 16.98
C CYS A 330 -17.29 -27.76 18.22
N ARG A 331 -18.61 -27.79 18.43
CA ARG A 331 -19.25 -27.15 19.59
C ARG A 331 -19.11 -27.99 20.86
N PHE A 332 -19.26 -29.31 20.77
CA PHE A 332 -19.43 -30.18 21.94
C PHE A 332 -18.43 -31.34 22.02
N LEU A 333 -17.78 -31.73 20.91
CA LEU A 333 -16.98 -32.97 20.81
C LEU A 333 -15.51 -32.70 20.46
N GLY A 334 -14.95 -31.58 20.93
CA GLY A 334 -13.50 -31.33 20.88
C GLY A 334 -12.92 -30.99 19.50
N GLY A 335 -13.74 -30.71 18.46
CA GLY A 335 -13.24 -30.13 17.20
C GLY A 335 -13.02 -31.10 16.03
N ASN A 336 -12.94 -32.42 16.29
CA ASN A 336 -12.65 -33.42 15.26
C ASN A 336 -13.94 -33.87 14.55
N ALA A 337 -14.44 -33.04 13.64
CA ALA A 337 -15.60 -33.39 12.82
C ALA A 337 -15.21 -34.46 11.78
N PRO A 338 -15.94 -35.60 11.69
CA PRO A 338 -15.72 -36.59 10.64
C PRO A 338 -16.22 -36.03 9.32
N VAL A 339 -15.30 -35.77 8.39
CA VAL A 339 -15.62 -35.16 7.09
C VAL A 339 -15.36 -36.11 5.93
N VAL A 340 -16.10 -35.90 4.85
CA VAL A 340 -15.88 -36.51 3.54
C VAL A 340 -15.80 -35.39 2.51
N GLU A 341 -14.84 -35.48 1.61
CA GLU A 341 -14.62 -34.50 0.54
C GLU A 341 -15.38 -34.91 -0.72
N CYS A 342 -16.05 -33.94 -1.35
CA CYS A 342 -16.73 -34.13 -2.63
C CYS A 342 -15.73 -34.21 -3.77
N THR A 343 -15.78 -35.25 -4.60
CA THR A 343 -14.86 -35.41 -5.74
C THR A 343 -15.04 -34.35 -6.82
N LYS A 344 -16.25 -33.83 -6.98
CA LYS A 344 -16.56 -32.88 -8.05
C LYS A 344 -16.03 -31.47 -7.78
N TYR A 345 -16.04 -31.03 -6.53
CA TYR A 345 -15.74 -29.62 -6.17
C TYR A 345 -15.01 -29.42 -4.85
N LEU A 346 -14.54 -30.50 -4.21
CA LEU A 346 -13.66 -30.49 -3.05
C LEU A 346 -14.25 -29.79 -1.81
N SER A 347 -15.57 -29.68 -1.72
CA SER A 347 -16.27 -29.23 -0.50
C SER A 347 -16.30 -30.37 0.52
N THR A 348 -16.00 -30.08 1.78
CA THR A 348 -16.12 -31.04 2.88
C THR A 348 -17.52 -31.03 3.49
N MET A 349 -18.05 -32.21 3.77
CA MET A 349 -19.33 -32.39 4.48
C MET A 349 -19.15 -33.29 5.69
N ILE A 350 -19.91 -33.03 6.75
CA ILE A 350 -19.91 -33.90 7.92
C ILE A 350 -20.56 -35.22 7.55
N TRP A 351 -19.81 -36.31 7.72
CA TRP A 351 -20.29 -37.66 7.46
C TRP A 351 -19.58 -38.66 8.38
N PRO A 352 -20.20 -39.01 9.53
CA PRO A 352 -19.61 -39.94 10.49
C PRO A 352 -19.41 -41.34 9.90
N GLU A 353 -18.35 -42.03 10.32
CA GLU A 353 -17.94 -43.34 9.78
C GLU A 353 -19.05 -44.38 9.83
N GLU A 354 -19.81 -44.42 10.93
CA GLU A 354 -20.95 -45.34 11.15
C GLU A 354 -22.03 -45.26 10.07
N TYR A 355 -22.10 -44.16 9.32
CA TYR A 355 -23.14 -43.89 8.32
C TYR A 355 -22.60 -43.82 6.89
N ARG A 356 -21.35 -44.26 6.66
CA ARG A 356 -20.75 -44.33 5.33
C ARG A 356 -21.17 -45.63 4.65
N SER A 357 -21.97 -45.53 3.58
CA SER A 357 -22.37 -46.69 2.79
C SER A 357 -21.37 -46.94 1.66
N GLY A 358 -20.50 -47.94 1.81
CA GLY A 358 -19.56 -48.36 0.76
C GLY A 358 -18.35 -47.43 0.58
N SER A 359 -17.65 -47.59 -0.55
CA SER A 359 -16.49 -46.75 -0.90
C SER A 359 -16.93 -45.32 -1.18
N LEU A 360 -16.32 -44.35 -0.49
CA LEU A 360 -16.58 -42.91 -0.68
C LEU A 360 -15.61 -42.25 -1.67
N GLN A 361 -14.89 -43.05 -2.47
CA GLN A 361 -13.94 -42.52 -3.45
C GLN A 361 -14.60 -41.64 -4.51
N ASP A 362 -15.89 -41.85 -4.82
CA ASP A 362 -16.67 -41.09 -5.79
C ASP A 362 -17.79 -40.25 -5.13
N PHE A 363 -17.57 -39.80 -3.89
CA PHE A 363 -18.60 -39.09 -3.14
C PHE A 363 -18.99 -37.74 -3.78
N VAL A 364 -20.30 -37.54 -3.96
CA VAL A 364 -20.89 -36.31 -4.53
C VAL A 364 -21.75 -35.62 -3.46
N CYS A 365 -21.51 -34.32 -3.22
CA CYS A 365 -22.20 -33.59 -2.16
C CYS A 365 -23.65 -33.21 -2.52
N MET A 366 -24.45 -32.86 -1.50
CA MET A 366 -25.87 -32.52 -1.70
C MET A 366 -26.07 -31.31 -2.61
N GLY A 367 -25.14 -30.34 -2.58
CA GLY A 367 -25.17 -29.20 -3.51
C GLY A 367 -24.98 -29.62 -4.97
N CYS A 368 -24.11 -30.61 -5.24
CA CYS A 368 -23.92 -31.15 -6.59
C CYS A 368 -25.16 -31.90 -7.07
N THR A 369 -25.72 -32.74 -6.20
CA THR A 369 -26.91 -33.55 -6.49
C THR A 369 -28.12 -32.65 -6.77
N ALA A 370 -28.18 -31.47 -6.12
CA ALA A 370 -29.17 -30.44 -6.38
C ALA A 370 -28.89 -29.59 -7.64
N GLY A 371 -27.84 -29.89 -8.42
CA GLY A 371 -27.51 -29.18 -9.67
C GLY A 371 -26.97 -27.77 -9.48
N ARG A 372 -26.41 -27.43 -8.31
CA ARG A 372 -25.88 -26.09 -8.03
C ARG A 372 -24.46 -25.92 -8.56
N ASP A 373 -24.14 -24.69 -8.97
CA ASP A 373 -22.77 -24.24 -9.19
C ASP A 373 -22.06 -24.08 -7.84
N THR A 374 -21.25 -25.07 -7.50
CA THR A 374 -20.56 -25.16 -6.21
C THR A 374 -19.08 -24.78 -6.31
N ILE A 375 -18.62 -24.31 -7.48
CA ILE A 375 -17.39 -23.51 -7.60
C ILE A 375 -17.83 -22.08 -7.81
N VAL A 376 -17.28 -21.17 -7.02
CA VAL A 376 -17.55 -19.74 -7.14
C VAL A 376 -16.25 -18.98 -7.36
N ASP A 377 -16.33 -17.94 -8.17
CA ASP A 377 -15.27 -16.96 -8.33
C ASP A 377 -15.32 -16.00 -7.14
N VAL A 378 -14.22 -15.90 -6.41
CA VAL A 378 -14.04 -15.01 -5.27
C VAL A 378 -12.87 -14.08 -5.56
N GLU A 379 -13.09 -12.78 -5.42
CA GLU A 379 -12.02 -11.80 -5.51
C GLU A 379 -11.12 -11.90 -4.27
N THR A 380 -9.81 -11.97 -4.50
CA THR A 380 -8.79 -12.01 -3.45
C THR A 380 -7.54 -11.25 -3.89
N THR A 381 -6.51 -11.22 -3.03
CA THR A 381 -5.22 -10.61 -3.31
C THR A 381 -4.09 -11.55 -2.91
N ALA A 382 -2.90 -11.38 -3.50
CA ALA A 382 -1.73 -12.16 -3.12
C ALA A 382 -1.35 -11.93 -1.64
N LYS A 383 -1.63 -10.74 -1.10
CA LYS A 383 -1.45 -10.43 0.33
C LYS A 383 -2.37 -11.25 1.23
N ALA A 384 -3.65 -11.37 0.87
CA ALA A 384 -4.60 -12.19 1.63
C ALA A 384 -4.17 -13.66 1.62
N LEU A 385 -3.77 -14.18 0.46
CA LEU A 385 -3.28 -15.54 0.32
C LEU A 385 -1.95 -15.77 1.07
N ARG A 386 -1.03 -14.79 1.07
CA ARG A 386 0.21 -14.84 1.85
C ARG A 386 -0.05 -14.98 3.35
N ALA A 387 -1.05 -14.26 3.87
CA ALA A 387 -1.38 -14.32 5.30
C ALA A 387 -1.81 -15.73 5.75
N GLU A 388 -2.40 -16.52 4.85
CA GLU A 388 -2.86 -17.89 5.14
C GLU A 388 -1.86 -18.97 4.75
N ASN A 389 -1.17 -18.82 3.61
CA ASN A 389 -0.31 -19.86 3.01
C ASN A 389 1.19 -19.62 3.22
N GLY A 390 1.56 -18.50 3.84
CA GLY A 390 2.94 -18.06 3.95
C GLY A 390 3.51 -17.50 2.64
N THR A 391 4.83 -17.30 2.62
CA THR A 391 5.54 -16.55 1.57
C THR A 391 6.25 -17.43 0.53
N ALA A 392 6.43 -18.73 0.79
CA ALA A 392 7.29 -19.61 -0.02
C ALA A 392 6.84 -19.73 -1.49
N TRP A 393 5.55 -19.61 -1.78
CA TRP A 393 5.02 -19.64 -3.16
C TRP A 393 5.20 -18.31 -3.92
N LEU A 394 5.50 -17.23 -3.20
CA LEU A 394 5.79 -15.91 -3.76
C LEU A 394 7.28 -15.72 -4.01
N ILE A 395 8.11 -16.12 -3.04
CA ILE A 395 9.57 -16.00 -3.11
C ILE A 395 10.19 -17.21 -2.43
N GLU A 396 11.12 -17.85 -3.14
CA GLU A 396 12.07 -18.79 -2.56
C GLU A 396 13.42 -18.10 -2.42
N ALA A 397 13.97 -18.07 -1.22
CA ALA A 397 15.29 -17.51 -0.97
C ALA A 397 16.10 -18.37 0.01
N LYS A 398 17.38 -18.57 -0.28
CA LYS A 398 18.28 -19.35 0.59
C LYS A 398 18.56 -18.58 1.89
N ARG A 399 18.61 -19.31 3.01
CA ARG A 399 18.64 -18.85 4.43
C ARG A 399 19.61 -17.71 4.83
N HIS A 400 20.57 -17.31 4.00
CA HIS A 400 21.62 -16.36 4.36
C HIS A 400 21.49 -14.97 3.71
N MET A 401 20.43 -14.71 2.91
CA MET A 401 20.29 -13.45 2.16
C MET A 401 19.10 -12.58 2.60
N PHE A 402 18.49 -12.83 3.75
CA PHE A 402 17.28 -12.10 4.11
C PHE A 402 17.57 -10.70 4.65
N ILE A 403 16.99 -9.73 3.96
CA ILE A 403 16.37 -8.55 4.56
C ILE A 403 15.39 -9.09 5.59
N ASP A 404 15.53 -8.68 6.85
CA ASP A 404 14.76 -9.23 7.99
C ASP A 404 13.24 -9.24 7.73
N ASP A 405 12.74 -8.33 6.86
CA ASP A 405 11.35 -8.28 6.41
C ASP A 405 11.17 -8.31 4.88
N ILE A 406 10.72 -9.46 4.37
CA ILE A 406 10.27 -9.62 2.97
C ILE A 406 8.99 -8.79 2.76
N PHE A 407 8.99 -7.98 1.69
CA PHE A 407 7.90 -7.08 1.32
C PHE A 407 7.64 -5.97 2.35
N SER A 408 8.72 -5.42 2.92
CA SER A 408 8.72 -4.31 3.89
C SER A 408 8.44 -2.93 3.28
N GLY A 409 8.32 -2.82 1.96
CA GLY A 409 8.18 -1.55 1.26
C GLY A 409 9.50 -0.81 1.06
N GLN A 410 10.64 -1.41 1.44
CA GLN A 410 11.97 -0.81 1.31
C GLN A 410 12.31 -0.46 -0.15
N SER A 411 13.20 0.53 -0.32
CA SER A 411 13.71 0.88 -1.64
C SER A 411 14.58 -0.25 -2.20
N LEU A 412 14.64 -0.37 -3.52
CA LEU A 412 15.51 -1.36 -4.18
C LEU A 412 16.99 -1.14 -3.83
N TYR A 413 17.40 0.10 -3.55
CA TYR A 413 18.72 0.39 -2.99
C TYR A 413 18.95 -0.34 -1.67
N LYS A 414 18.06 -0.18 -0.68
CA LYS A 414 18.19 -0.87 0.62
C LYS A 414 18.21 -2.39 0.47
N VAL A 415 17.35 -2.92 -0.41
CA VAL A 415 17.30 -4.35 -0.75
C VAL A 415 18.64 -4.83 -1.31
N ALA A 416 19.20 -4.12 -2.29
CA ALA A 416 20.47 -4.47 -2.92
C ALA A 416 21.66 -4.31 -1.96
N SER A 417 21.68 -3.25 -1.13
CA SER A 417 22.72 -3.05 -0.12
C SER A 417 22.73 -4.15 0.93
N ALA A 418 21.55 -4.58 1.41
CA ALA A 418 21.44 -5.67 2.38
C ALA A 418 21.82 -7.03 1.79
N ALA A 419 21.59 -7.22 0.49
CA ALA A 419 21.91 -8.45 -0.22
C ALA A 419 23.36 -8.51 -0.76
N ALA A 420 24.18 -7.47 -0.53
CA ALA A 420 25.55 -7.42 -1.03
C ALA A 420 26.44 -8.48 -0.34
N PRO A 421 27.37 -9.13 -1.07
CA PRO A 421 27.67 -9.00 -2.50
C PRO A 421 26.62 -9.64 -3.42
N LEU A 422 26.35 -8.99 -4.56
CA LEU A 422 25.21 -9.32 -5.44
C LEU A 422 25.46 -10.45 -6.44
N ASP A 423 26.69 -10.97 -6.55
CA ASP A 423 27.10 -11.97 -7.55
C ASP A 423 26.22 -13.23 -7.55
N ASN A 424 25.71 -13.62 -6.37
CA ASN A 424 24.90 -14.82 -6.18
C ASN A 424 23.40 -14.54 -5.98
N PHE A 425 22.96 -13.28 -6.09
CA PHE A 425 21.57 -12.90 -5.82
C PHE A 425 20.58 -13.70 -6.70
N CYS A 426 20.83 -13.73 -8.01
CA CYS A 426 19.98 -14.44 -8.97
C CYS A 426 19.93 -15.96 -8.76
N SER A 427 21.00 -16.56 -8.24
CA SER A 427 21.11 -18.00 -7.96
C SER A 427 20.49 -18.39 -6.61
N ASN A 428 20.18 -17.41 -5.78
CA ASN A 428 19.70 -17.60 -4.41
C ASN A 428 18.27 -17.11 -4.20
N VAL A 429 17.73 -16.29 -5.11
CA VAL A 429 16.40 -15.71 -5.03
C VAL A 429 15.60 -16.07 -6.28
N GLU A 430 14.51 -16.81 -6.08
CA GLU A 430 13.51 -17.08 -7.10
C GLU A 430 12.20 -16.37 -6.77
N ILE A 431 11.64 -15.68 -7.77
CA ILE A 431 10.40 -14.91 -7.67
C ILE A 431 9.31 -15.70 -8.40
N LEU A 432 8.20 -15.94 -7.70
CA LEU A 432 7.12 -16.83 -8.12
C LEU A 432 7.71 -18.19 -8.57
N PRO A 433 8.31 -18.97 -7.66
CA PRO A 433 8.91 -20.25 -8.01
C PRO A 433 7.87 -21.20 -8.60
N ASN A 434 8.31 -22.04 -9.55
CA ASN A 434 7.44 -23.05 -10.13
C ASN A 434 7.39 -24.29 -9.22
N ILE A 435 6.45 -24.29 -8.27
CA ILE A 435 6.28 -25.39 -7.31
C ILE A 435 5.26 -26.40 -7.87
N PRO A 436 5.68 -27.66 -8.15
CA PRO A 436 4.75 -28.72 -8.55
C PRO A 436 3.70 -29.00 -7.47
N ASP A 437 2.45 -29.24 -7.89
CA ASP A 437 1.33 -29.59 -7.01
C ASP A 437 1.05 -28.59 -5.88
N LEU A 438 1.40 -27.32 -6.08
CA LEU A 438 1.17 -26.27 -5.09
C LEU A 438 -0.31 -26.15 -4.71
N LYS A 439 -0.60 -26.31 -3.42
CA LYS A 439 -1.92 -26.15 -2.83
C LYS A 439 -1.98 -24.84 -2.05
N LEU A 440 -2.84 -23.94 -2.51
CA LEU A 440 -3.14 -22.69 -1.80
C LEU A 440 -4.57 -22.75 -1.27
N TYR A 441 -4.78 -22.09 -0.13
CA TYR A 441 -6.05 -22.02 0.57
C TYR A 441 -6.52 -20.57 0.71
N LEU A 442 -7.83 -20.36 0.66
CA LEU A 442 -8.50 -19.10 0.94
C LEU A 442 -9.67 -19.36 1.90
N ASP A 443 -9.57 -18.79 3.09
CA ASP A 443 -10.49 -19.04 4.21
C ASP A 443 -10.59 -20.54 4.58
N GLY A 444 -9.50 -21.28 4.46
CA GLY A 444 -9.41 -22.73 4.69
C GLY A 444 -9.91 -23.58 3.52
N ARG A 445 -10.26 -22.99 2.37
CA ARG A 445 -10.75 -23.70 1.18
C ARG A 445 -9.67 -23.80 0.12
N LEU A 446 -9.48 -24.99 -0.44
CA LEU A 446 -8.50 -25.22 -1.49
C LEU A 446 -8.85 -24.44 -2.77
N LEU A 447 -7.87 -23.74 -3.33
CA LEU A 447 -7.95 -23.09 -4.64
C LEU A 447 -7.89 -24.14 -5.75
N GLN A 448 -8.87 -24.11 -6.65
CA GLN A 448 -8.95 -25.04 -7.79
C GLN A 448 -8.24 -24.52 -9.03
N ASN A 449 -7.86 -23.24 -9.06
CA ASN A 449 -7.23 -22.57 -10.19
C ASN A 449 -5.85 -21.98 -9.87
N THR A 450 -5.12 -22.57 -8.91
CA THR A 450 -3.79 -22.09 -8.47
C THR A 450 -2.84 -21.74 -9.62
N PRO A 451 -2.65 -22.58 -10.67
CA PRO A 451 -1.74 -22.24 -11.77
C PRO A 451 -2.19 -21.02 -12.58
N ALA A 452 -3.50 -20.91 -12.85
CA ALA A 452 -4.06 -19.78 -13.58
C ALA A 452 -3.91 -18.47 -12.80
N MET A 453 -4.12 -18.52 -11.48
CA MET A 453 -3.96 -17.38 -10.59
C MET A 453 -2.49 -16.92 -10.51
N ILE A 454 -1.54 -17.85 -10.39
CA ILE A 454 -0.11 -17.51 -10.39
C ILE A 454 0.30 -16.91 -11.73
N ASN A 455 -0.23 -17.42 -12.85
CA ASN A 455 0.03 -16.84 -14.17
C ASN A 455 -0.56 -15.43 -14.33
N GLN A 456 -1.72 -15.16 -13.71
CA GLN A 456 -2.29 -13.82 -13.65
C GLN A 456 -1.34 -12.87 -12.91
N LEU A 457 -0.85 -13.25 -11.73
CA LEU A 457 0.11 -12.46 -10.96
C LEU A 457 1.44 -12.28 -11.70
N ARG A 458 1.99 -13.36 -12.28
CA ARG A 458 3.21 -13.34 -13.09
C ARG A 458 3.05 -12.41 -14.30
N SER A 459 1.88 -12.38 -14.92
CA SER A 459 1.63 -11.45 -16.03
C SER A 459 1.71 -9.99 -15.59
N TRP A 460 1.33 -9.63 -14.36
CA TRP A 460 1.48 -8.25 -13.87
C TRP A 460 2.96 -7.90 -13.64
N VAL A 461 3.69 -8.82 -12.99
CA VAL A 461 5.12 -8.68 -12.71
C VAL A 461 5.92 -8.54 -14.01
N ASN A 462 5.78 -9.48 -14.94
CA ASN A 462 6.52 -9.48 -16.20
C ASN A 462 6.20 -8.27 -17.09
N LYS A 463 4.97 -7.76 -17.04
CA LYS A 463 4.58 -6.55 -17.78
C LYS A 463 5.05 -5.27 -17.09
N ARG A 464 5.65 -5.36 -15.89
CA ARG A 464 6.05 -4.23 -15.04
C ARG A 464 4.90 -3.24 -14.82
N ARG A 465 3.69 -3.76 -14.63
CA ARG A 465 2.47 -2.97 -14.40
C ARG A 465 1.91 -3.24 -13.02
N THR A 466 1.15 -2.28 -12.53
CA THR A 466 0.40 -2.40 -11.27
C THR A 466 -1.07 -2.11 -11.56
N GLU A 467 -1.96 -2.75 -10.81
CA GLU A 467 -3.38 -2.43 -10.88
C GLU A 467 -3.62 -1.00 -10.36
N ALA A 468 -4.31 -0.20 -11.18
CA ALA A 468 -4.73 1.13 -10.77
C ALA A 468 -5.97 1.04 -9.87
N GLY A 469 -5.96 1.78 -8.77
CA GLY A 469 -7.13 2.05 -7.94
C GLY A 469 -7.51 3.53 -8.02
N THR A 470 -8.75 3.83 -7.65
CA THR A 470 -9.26 5.21 -7.62
C THR A 470 -9.42 5.67 -6.17
N CYS A 471 -8.91 6.85 -5.84
CA CYS A 471 -9.17 7.45 -4.54
C CYS A 471 -10.65 7.80 -4.41
N SER A 472 -11.30 7.33 -3.34
CA SER A 472 -12.74 7.55 -3.13
C SER A 472 -13.10 9.00 -2.77
N LEU A 473 -12.10 9.85 -2.47
CA LEU A 473 -12.31 11.26 -2.09
C LEU A 473 -11.97 12.24 -3.22
N CYS A 474 -10.79 12.12 -3.84
CA CYS A 474 -10.35 13.02 -4.93
C CYS A 474 -10.54 12.45 -6.33
N PHE A 475 -10.97 11.18 -6.46
CA PHE A 475 -11.16 10.48 -7.74
C PHE A 475 -9.91 10.33 -8.62
N SER A 476 -8.73 10.67 -8.11
CA SER A 476 -7.47 10.48 -8.83
C SER A 476 -7.09 9.00 -8.90
N GLY A 477 -6.58 8.57 -10.05
CA GLY A 477 -6.03 7.23 -10.25
C GLY A 477 -4.65 7.10 -9.62
N MET A 478 -4.45 6.06 -8.81
CA MET A 478 -3.17 5.74 -8.17
C MET A 478 -2.92 4.24 -8.23
N ARG A 479 -1.73 3.77 -7.79
CA ARG A 479 -1.53 2.32 -7.62
C ARG A 479 -2.41 1.85 -6.46
N LYS A 480 -3.00 0.67 -6.60
CA LYS A 480 -3.89 0.13 -5.56
C LYS A 480 -3.19 -0.05 -4.21
N ASN A 481 -1.89 -0.37 -4.21
CA ASN A 481 -1.08 -0.51 -3.00
C ASN A 481 -0.84 0.84 -2.28
N ASP A 482 -0.95 1.96 -2.99
CA ASP A 482 -0.78 3.31 -2.42
C ASP A 482 -2.09 3.83 -1.81
N LEU A 483 -3.20 3.10 -1.98
CA LEU A 483 -4.49 3.45 -1.40
C LEU A 483 -4.63 2.91 0.02
N LEU A 484 -4.96 3.81 0.93
CA LEU A 484 -5.08 3.53 2.35
C LEU A 484 -6.55 3.37 2.75
N PRO A 485 -6.87 2.56 3.77
CA PRO A 485 -8.20 2.60 4.37
C PRO A 485 -8.53 4.01 4.87
N ALA A 486 -9.74 4.49 4.60
CA ALA A 486 -10.15 5.85 4.98
C ALA A 486 -10.17 6.10 6.50
N CYS A 487 -10.52 5.09 7.31
CA CYS A 487 -10.62 5.25 8.77
C CYS A 487 -10.18 4.03 9.60
N GLY A 488 -9.81 2.91 8.96
CA GLY A 488 -9.36 1.68 9.63
C GLY A 488 -10.42 0.89 10.40
N ARG A 489 -11.70 1.31 10.40
CA ARG A 489 -12.79 0.58 11.08
C ARG A 489 -13.32 -0.57 10.22
N SER A 490 -13.68 -1.68 10.86
CA SER A 490 -14.39 -2.79 10.21
C SER A 490 -15.71 -2.33 9.60
N GLY A 491 -16.00 -2.79 8.38
CA GLY A 491 -17.18 -2.39 7.59
C GLY A 491 -17.06 -1.05 6.84
N CYS A 492 -15.93 -0.34 6.93
CA CYS A 492 -15.64 0.79 6.04
C CYS A 492 -14.68 0.34 4.93
N HIS A 493 -15.22 0.05 3.75
CA HIS A 493 -14.45 -0.47 2.60
C HIS A 493 -13.81 0.63 1.73
N GLN A 494 -13.95 1.90 2.12
CA GLN A 494 -13.50 3.04 1.34
C GLN A 494 -11.96 3.21 1.39
N ARG A 495 -11.38 3.46 0.22
CA ARG A 495 -9.93 3.55 -0.02
C ARG A 495 -9.58 4.94 -0.54
N VAL A 496 -8.56 5.59 0.03
CA VAL A 496 -8.17 6.97 -0.29
C VAL A 496 -6.66 7.10 -0.51
N CYS A 497 -6.22 8.10 -1.26
CA CYS A 497 -4.79 8.44 -1.37
C CYS A 497 -4.23 8.92 -0.04
N GLN A 498 -2.92 9.09 0.09
CA GLN A 498 -2.29 9.59 1.33
C GLN A 498 -2.62 11.06 1.62
N GLU A 499 -2.75 11.88 0.58
CA GLU A 499 -3.00 13.32 0.73
C GLU A 499 -4.42 13.63 1.21
N CYS A 500 -5.42 12.90 0.74
CA CYS A 500 -6.82 13.08 1.12
C CYS A 500 -7.12 12.97 2.62
N PRO A 501 -6.71 11.91 3.35
CA PRO A 501 -6.91 11.81 4.79
C PRO A 501 -6.00 12.78 5.55
N ASN A 502 -4.79 13.09 5.06
CA ASN A 502 -3.96 14.15 5.64
C ASN A 502 -4.65 15.51 5.57
N GLY A 503 -5.22 15.85 4.41
CA GLY A 503 -6.01 17.06 4.22
C GLY A 503 -7.27 17.06 5.08
N TRP A 504 -8.03 15.96 5.09
CA TRP A 504 -9.28 15.85 5.85
C TRP A 504 -9.06 15.91 7.37
N TYR A 505 -8.24 15.02 7.93
CA TYR A 505 -7.99 14.98 9.37
C TYR A 505 -7.08 16.12 9.84
N GLY A 506 -6.21 16.64 8.96
CA GLY A 506 -5.36 17.80 9.20
C GLY A 506 -6.09 19.15 9.16
N LEU A 507 -7.41 19.17 8.87
CA LEU A 507 -8.25 20.36 9.12
C LEU A 507 -8.25 20.75 10.61
N ASN A 508 -8.00 19.80 11.50
CA ASN A 508 -7.83 20.03 12.92
C ASN A 508 -6.33 20.09 13.25
N ALA A 509 -5.87 21.22 13.77
CA ALA A 509 -4.49 21.44 14.20
C ALA A 509 -4.45 22.34 15.46
N PRO A 510 -3.35 22.32 16.23
CA PRO A 510 -3.18 23.21 17.37
C PRO A 510 -3.35 24.68 16.98
N GLY A 511 -4.01 25.45 17.84
CA GLY A 511 -4.25 26.88 17.63
C GLY A 511 -5.36 27.22 16.62
N ARG A 512 -6.10 26.23 16.11
CA ARG A 512 -7.19 26.41 15.13
C ARG A 512 -8.56 26.03 15.66
N ILE A 513 -9.62 26.48 14.97
CA ILE A 513 -11.01 26.05 15.23
C ILE A 513 -11.12 24.55 14.95
N LEU A 514 -11.77 23.82 15.86
CA LEU A 514 -12.05 22.40 15.68
C LEU A 514 -13.19 22.20 14.68
N ASN A 515 -12.86 21.59 13.55
CA ASN A 515 -13.83 21.07 12.60
C ASN A 515 -14.34 19.71 13.09
N THR A 516 -15.52 19.72 13.71
CA THR A 516 -16.14 18.52 14.28
C THR A 516 -16.50 17.47 13.23
N ALA A 517 -16.82 17.86 11.98
CA ALA A 517 -17.08 16.90 10.91
C ALA A 517 -15.81 16.15 10.50
N ALA A 518 -14.66 16.84 10.51
CA ALA A 518 -13.35 16.29 10.21
C ALA A 518 -12.77 15.40 11.33
N LEU A 519 -13.42 15.30 12.49
CA LEU A 519 -13.11 14.29 13.52
C LEU A 519 -13.59 12.89 13.14
N HIS A 520 -14.51 12.80 12.18
CA HIS A 520 -15.14 11.57 11.75
C HIS A 520 -14.69 11.20 10.33
N CYS A 521 -14.77 9.90 10.02
CA CYS A 521 -14.54 9.41 8.67
C CYS A 521 -15.49 10.12 7.67
N PRO A 522 -15.00 10.63 6.52
CA PRO A 522 -15.84 11.35 5.56
C PRO A 522 -16.94 10.46 4.95
N PHE A 523 -16.74 9.13 4.99
CA PHE A 523 -17.67 8.15 4.43
C PHE A 523 -18.61 7.55 5.48
N CYS A 524 -18.06 6.80 6.44
CA CYS A 524 -18.89 6.06 7.40
C CYS A 524 -19.26 6.85 8.66
N ARG A 525 -18.81 8.11 8.80
CA ARG A 525 -19.06 9.03 9.93
C ARG A 525 -18.70 8.50 11.32
N ARG A 526 -18.04 7.34 11.41
CA ARG A 526 -17.47 6.82 12.65
C ARG A 526 -16.10 7.44 12.92
N MET A 527 -15.73 7.53 14.20
CA MET A 527 -14.40 7.97 14.60
C MET A 527 -13.34 6.99 14.07
N PRO A 528 -12.29 7.47 13.39
CA PRO A 528 -11.21 6.62 12.89
C PRO A 528 -10.49 5.84 14.00
N THR A 529 -9.69 4.85 13.62
CA THR A 529 -8.77 4.20 14.56
C THR A 529 -7.62 5.14 14.94
N THR A 530 -7.08 5.00 16.16
CA THR A 530 -5.93 5.78 16.65
C THR A 530 -4.74 5.68 15.69
N LYS A 531 -4.43 4.47 15.21
CA LYS A 531 -3.41 4.22 14.17
C LYS A 531 -3.60 5.06 12.91
N THR A 532 -4.85 5.26 12.46
CA THR A 532 -5.13 6.11 11.29
C THR A 532 -4.85 7.57 11.59
N LEU A 533 -5.27 8.08 12.76
CA LEU A 533 -5.08 9.48 13.16
C LEU A 533 -3.60 9.82 13.41
N ALA A 534 -2.86 8.90 14.04
CA ALA A 534 -1.42 9.03 14.29
C ALA A 534 -0.63 9.09 12.99
N ARG A 535 -0.87 8.15 12.06
CA ARG A 535 -0.22 8.13 10.74
C ARG A 535 -0.41 9.42 9.95
N ASN A 536 -1.59 10.03 10.04
CA ASN A 536 -1.91 11.24 9.30
C ASN A 536 -1.48 12.53 10.03
N ARG A 537 -0.66 12.42 11.08
CA ARG A 537 -0.03 13.53 11.83
C ARG A 537 -1.01 14.59 12.33
N SER A 538 -2.25 14.20 12.59
CA SER A 538 -3.30 15.12 13.03
C SER A 538 -3.17 15.51 14.51
N GLY A 539 -2.49 14.70 15.35
CA GLY A 539 -2.39 14.89 16.80
C GLY A 539 -3.73 14.86 17.56
N ILE A 540 -4.86 14.81 16.84
CA ILE A 540 -6.21 15.03 17.36
C ILE A 540 -6.65 13.97 18.37
N HIS A 541 -6.05 12.79 18.31
CA HIS A 541 -6.29 11.70 19.26
C HIS A 541 -5.75 12.01 20.66
N ALA A 542 -4.86 13.00 20.80
CA ALA A 542 -4.29 13.44 22.08
C ALA A 542 -4.98 14.71 22.62
N VAL A 543 -6.01 15.24 21.93
CA VAL A 543 -6.72 16.45 22.37
C VAL A 543 -7.68 16.11 23.49
N SER A 544 -7.46 16.69 24.66
CA SER A 544 -8.33 16.49 25.82
C SER A 544 -9.65 17.25 25.65
N GLN A 545 -10.70 16.76 26.32
CA GLN A 545 -12.07 17.33 26.29
C GLN A 545 -12.73 17.33 24.89
N LEU A 546 -12.21 16.55 23.95
CA LEU A 546 -12.77 16.45 22.60
C LEU A 546 -14.20 15.90 22.58
N LYS A 547 -14.53 14.95 23.46
CA LYS A 547 -15.88 14.40 23.60
C LYS A 547 -16.90 15.49 23.93
N SER A 548 -16.61 16.29 24.96
CA SER A 548 -17.45 17.42 25.36
C SER A 548 -17.57 18.46 24.25
N ALA A 549 -16.50 18.70 23.49
CA ALA A 549 -16.54 19.60 22.34
C ALA A 549 -17.45 19.10 21.21
N VAL A 550 -17.49 17.78 20.97
CA VAL A 550 -18.38 17.16 19.98
C VAL A 550 -19.85 17.21 20.45
N GLU A 551 -20.12 16.85 21.70
CA GLU A 551 -21.46 16.86 22.28
C GLU A 551 -22.08 18.27 22.29
N ASN A 552 -21.27 19.28 22.60
CA ASN A 552 -21.70 20.68 22.66
C ASN A 552 -21.54 21.44 21.33
N SER A 553 -21.21 20.75 20.25
CA SER A 553 -20.92 21.37 18.95
C SER A 553 -22.13 22.09 18.32
N GLY A 554 -23.35 21.78 18.76
CA GLY A 554 -24.56 22.48 18.34
C GLY A 554 -24.65 23.92 18.88
N THR A 555 -24.11 24.16 20.07
CA THR A 555 -24.23 25.45 20.79
C THR A 555 -22.92 26.23 20.77
N TRP A 556 -21.77 25.55 20.82
CA TRP A 556 -20.46 26.18 20.92
C TRP A 556 -19.54 25.78 19.76
N ILE A 557 -18.85 26.76 19.21
CA ILE A 557 -17.66 26.56 18.40
C ILE A 557 -16.48 26.38 19.36
N HIS A 558 -15.74 25.29 19.18
CA HIS A 558 -14.57 24.98 20.00
C HIS A 558 -13.29 25.19 19.19
N ALA A 559 -12.20 25.49 19.87
CA ALA A 559 -10.86 25.61 19.30
C ALA A 559 -9.86 24.75 20.09
N TRP A 560 -8.79 24.34 19.42
CA TRP A 560 -7.69 23.60 20.03
C TRP A 560 -6.67 24.59 20.59
N CYS A 561 -6.55 24.67 21.92
CA CYS A 561 -5.57 25.54 22.56
C CYS A 561 -4.13 25.04 22.30
N ILE A 562 -3.27 25.88 21.72
CA ILE A 562 -1.85 25.55 21.49
C ILE A 562 -1.04 25.41 22.79
N THR A 563 -1.49 26.03 23.88
CA THR A 563 -0.74 26.03 25.16
C THR A 563 -1.03 24.81 26.03
N CYS A 564 -2.30 24.42 26.18
CA CYS A 564 -2.69 23.29 27.05
C CYS A 564 -3.16 22.03 26.29
N GLY A 565 -3.17 22.07 24.96
CA GLY A 565 -3.56 20.92 24.12
C GLY A 565 -5.03 20.49 24.23
N SER A 566 -5.88 21.29 24.90
CA SER A 566 -7.29 20.94 25.15
C SER A 566 -8.24 21.57 24.13
N ALA A 567 -9.37 20.90 23.86
CA ALA A 567 -10.51 21.49 23.18
C ALA A 567 -11.26 22.43 24.14
N LYS A 568 -11.34 23.72 23.80
CA LYS A 568 -11.97 24.75 24.64
C LYS A 568 -13.00 25.55 23.84
N GLN A 569 -14.01 26.07 24.53
CA GLN A 569 -15.02 26.92 23.92
C GLN A 569 -14.35 28.20 23.39
N TYR A 570 -14.60 28.51 22.12
CA TYR A 570 -14.09 29.70 21.45
C TYR A 570 -15.19 30.77 21.35
N MET A 571 -16.36 30.38 20.83
CA MET A 571 -17.51 31.27 20.76
C MET A 571 -18.82 30.50 20.65
N GLU A 572 -19.92 31.14 21.04
CA GLU A 572 -21.25 30.57 20.91
C GLU A 572 -21.73 30.62 19.44
N ARG A 573 -22.44 29.59 19.00
CA ARG A 573 -23.08 29.54 17.69
C ARG A 573 -24.33 30.40 17.71
N VAL A 574 -24.28 31.52 16.99
CA VAL A 574 -25.44 32.37 16.74
C VAL A 574 -26.04 32.04 15.37
N CYS A 575 -27.32 31.71 15.33
CA CYS A 575 -28.02 31.39 14.08
C CYS A 575 -27.87 32.53 13.05
N ALA A 576 -27.62 32.14 11.79
CA ALA A 576 -27.52 33.03 10.62
C ALA A 576 -26.33 34.02 10.57
N LYS A 577 -25.32 33.90 11.44
CA LYS A 577 -24.15 34.80 11.46
C LYS A 577 -22.97 34.39 10.55
N GLY A 578 -23.12 33.30 9.79
CA GLY A 578 -22.07 32.77 8.91
C GLY A 578 -20.97 31.99 9.65
N SER A 579 -19.93 31.57 8.93
CA SER A 579 -18.75 30.92 9.51
C SER A 579 -17.86 31.96 10.20
N PRO A 580 -17.29 31.65 11.39
CA PRO A 580 -16.31 32.52 12.02
C PRO A 580 -15.05 32.65 11.17
N ASP A 581 -14.30 33.73 11.39
CA ASP A 581 -12.99 33.91 10.77
C ASP A 581 -12.03 32.80 11.22
N ALA A 582 -11.12 32.41 10.33
CA ALA A 582 -10.09 31.44 10.66
C ALA A 582 -9.15 32.03 11.72
N ILE A 583 -8.82 31.23 12.74
CA ILE A 583 -7.86 31.58 13.78
C ILE A 583 -6.60 30.72 13.62
N GLU A 584 -5.46 31.31 13.95
CA GLU A 584 -4.16 30.64 14.06
C GLU A 584 -3.53 30.98 15.41
N ASP A 585 -2.69 30.09 15.94
CA ASP A 585 -1.98 30.25 17.22
C ASP A 585 -2.87 30.55 18.44
N TRP A 586 -4.14 30.15 18.40
CA TRP A 586 -5.09 30.43 19.46
C TRP A 586 -4.75 29.73 20.79
N SER A 587 -4.85 30.49 21.87
CA SER A 587 -4.75 30.01 23.25
C SER A 587 -6.01 30.37 24.02
N CYS A 588 -6.47 29.49 24.91
CA CYS A 588 -7.64 29.77 25.72
C CYS A 588 -7.37 30.87 26.76
N GLU A 589 -8.44 31.53 27.21
CA GLU A 589 -8.40 32.63 28.19
C GLU A 589 -7.56 32.29 29.42
N HIS A 590 -7.78 31.12 30.03
CA HIS A 590 -6.98 30.64 31.16
C HIS A 590 -5.48 30.56 30.86
N CYS A 591 -5.08 30.15 29.65
CA CYS A 591 -3.67 30.08 29.27
C CYS A 591 -3.08 31.46 28.99
N GLU A 592 -3.86 32.39 28.43
CA GLU A 592 -3.44 33.78 28.23
C GLU A 592 -3.31 34.53 29.56
N GLU A 593 -4.26 34.33 30.49
CA GLU A 593 -4.20 34.86 31.86
C GLU A 593 -2.98 34.33 32.61
N ALA A 594 -2.71 33.03 32.52
CA ALA A 594 -1.52 32.42 33.12
C ALA A 594 -0.23 33.08 32.59
N LYS A 595 -0.12 33.27 31.26
CA LYS A 595 1.01 33.97 30.63
C LYS A 595 1.18 35.40 31.15
N ALA A 596 0.07 36.12 31.37
CA ALA A 596 0.09 37.50 31.87
C ALA A 596 0.55 37.61 33.33
N THR A 597 0.29 36.57 34.15
CA THR A 597 0.70 36.55 35.57
C THR A 597 2.11 36.04 35.84
N SER A 598 2.77 35.37 34.88
CA SER A 598 4.09 34.76 35.08
C SER A 598 5.17 35.39 34.18
N ALA A 599 5.77 36.49 34.64
CA ALA A 599 7.02 37.03 34.10
C ALA A 599 8.22 36.20 34.61
N SER A 600 8.35 34.97 34.11
CA SER A 600 9.54 34.06 34.09
C SER A 600 9.15 32.61 34.34
N GLN A 601 9.07 31.80 33.28
CA GLN A 601 9.87 30.59 33.11
C GLN A 601 9.54 29.87 31.79
N PRO A 602 10.53 29.22 31.16
CA PRO A 602 10.31 28.41 29.96
C PRO A 602 9.78 27.01 30.33
N LYS A 603 8.78 26.56 29.57
CA LYS A 603 8.68 25.26 28.88
C LYS A 603 9.14 23.94 29.54
N TYR A 604 9.14 23.79 30.86
CA TYR A 604 9.07 22.47 31.52
C TYR A 604 8.30 22.60 32.82
N ALA A 605 7.05 22.14 32.87
CA ALA A 605 6.32 22.10 34.12
C ALA A 605 7.05 21.11 35.05
N ARG A 606 7.56 21.59 36.18
CA ARG A 606 7.92 20.74 37.32
C ARG A 606 6.77 20.83 38.31
N LYS A 607 6.32 19.69 38.83
CA LYS A 607 5.18 19.61 39.76
C LYS A 607 5.56 18.83 41.00
N GLU A 608 5.04 19.24 42.15
CA GLU A 608 5.27 18.56 43.43
C GLU A 608 4.43 17.28 43.51
N CYS A 609 5.02 16.22 44.05
CA CYS A 609 4.30 14.99 44.36
C CYS A 609 3.19 15.29 45.38
N PRO A 610 1.93 14.85 45.14
CA PRO A 610 0.81 15.11 46.05
C PRO A 610 0.97 14.45 47.44
N ASP A 611 1.75 13.37 47.53
CA ASP A 611 2.00 12.64 48.77
C ASP A 611 3.19 13.24 49.56
N CYS A 612 4.36 13.31 48.94
CA CYS A 612 5.61 13.67 49.65
C CYS A 612 6.14 15.08 49.37
N GLY A 613 5.51 15.84 48.47
CA GLY A 613 5.91 17.21 48.12
C GLY A 613 7.21 17.36 47.32
N VAL A 614 7.85 16.25 46.94
CA VAL A 614 9.09 16.29 46.13
C VAL A 614 8.79 16.82 44.73
N LEU A 615 9.57 17.79 44.26
CA LEU A 615 9.47 18.26 42.88
C LEU A 615 9.83 17.12 41.91
N THR A 616 8.95 16.90 40.96
CA THR A 616 9.10 15.93 39.88
C THR A 616 9.14 16.63 38.53
N GLU A 617 9.90 16.06 37.61
CA GLU A 617 10.00 16.50 36.22
C GLU A 617 9.54 15.35 35.31
N LYS A 618 8.70 15.66 34.32
CA LYS A 618 8.17 14.68 33.38
C LYS A 618 9.24 14.36 32.33
N ALA A 619 9.78 13.13 32.36
CA ALA A 619 10.87 12.69 31.49
C ALA A 619 10.42 11.99 30.18
N GLY A 620 9.10 11.77 29.98
CA GLY A 620 8.54 11.08 28.81
C GLY A 620 7.13 11.52 28.47
N GLY A 621 6.49 10.90 27.46
CA GLY A 621 5.18 11.35 26.96
C GLY A 621 3.97 11.04 27.86
N CYS A 622 4.04 10.01 28.70
CA CYS A 622 2.94 9.58 29.56
C CYS A 622 2.72 10.55 30.73
N ASP A 623 1.47 10.85 31.07
CA ASP A 623 1.12 11.67 32.24
C ASP A 623 1.14 10.90 33.57
N HIS A 624 1.49 9.62 33.57
CA HIS A 624 1.70 8.86 34.79
C HIS A 624 3.10 9.13 35.36
N ILE A 625 3.17 9.63 36.59
CA ILE A 625 4.41 9.83 37.35
C ILE A 625 4.46 8.85 38.50
N GLU A 626 5.55 8.09 38.56
CA GLU A 626 5.94 7.33 39.74
C GLU A 626 6.96 8.16 40.52
N CYS A 627 6.59 8.59 41.73
CA CYS A 627 7.49 9.33 42.60
C CYS A 627 8.45 8.38 43.33
N VAL A 628 9.61 8.88 43.76
CA VAL A 628 10.57 8.14 44.60
C VAL A 628 10.00 7.71 45.96
N CYS A 629 8.87 8.29 46.41
CA CYS A 629 8.16 7.83 47.60
C CYS A 629 7.24 6.61 47.34
N GLY A 630 7.08 6.19 46.08
CA GLY A 630 6.19 5.10 45.65
C GLY A 630 4.79 5.54 45.25
N ALA A 631 4.47 6.84 45.31
CA ALA A 631 3.17 7.36 44.87
C ALA A 631 3.08 7.39 43.34
N HIS A 632 1.98 6.85 42.80
CA HIS A 632 1.61 6.98 41.39
C HIS A 632 0.57 8.08 41.25
N TRP A 633 0.83 9.07 40.40
CA TRP A 633 -0.07 10.20 40.27
C TRP A 633 -0.08 10.79 38.87
N CYS A 634 -1.17 11.47 38.55
CA CYS A 634 -1.41 12.03 37.24
C CYS A 634 -0.75 13.41 37.15
N PHE A 635 0.28 13.53 36.32
CA PHE A 635 0.97 14.79 36.08
C PHE A 635 0.02 15.90 35.65
N PHE A 636 -1.10 15.56 35.00
CA PHE A 636 -2.07 16.53 34.51
C PHE A 636 -2.85 17.20 35.66
N CYS A 637 -3.52 16.41 36.51
CA CYS A 637 -4.43 16.92 37.56
C CYS A 637 -3.88 16.85 39.00
N GLY A 638 -2.73 16.20 39.22
CA GLY A 638 -2.16 16.00 40.55
C GLY A 638 -2.84 14.92 41.40
N LYS A 639 -3.76 14.13 40.82
CA LYS A 639 -4.46 13.07 41.55
C LYS A 639 -3.57 11.85 41.74
N GLU A 640 -3.44 11.41 42.98
CA GLU A 640 -2.80 10.15 43.36
C GLU A 640 -3.79 8.99 43.23
N GLU A 641 -3.33 7.88 42.64
CA GLU A 641 -4.06 6.62 42.51
C GLU A 641 -3.06 5.46 42.63
N ASP A 642 -3.53 4.22 42.76
CA ASP A 642 -2.64 3.06 42.61
C ASP A 642 -2.26 2.82 41.12
N LEU A 643 -1.25 1.97 40.89
CA LEU A 643 -0.75 1.66 39.54
C LEU A 643 -1.82 1.12 38.59
N GLY A 644 -2.87 0.45 39.09
CA GLY A 644 -3.96 -0.07 38.27
C GLY A 644 -5.06 0.97 37.98
N GLY A 645 -5.34 1.82 38.97
CA GLY A 645 -6.34 2.88 38.92
C GLY A 645 -5.88 4.11 38.13
N ILE A 646 -4.57 4.40 38.10
CA ILE A 646 -4.06 5.61 37.47
C ILE A 646 -4.34 5.67 35.96
N TYR A 647 -4.22 4.54 35.26
CA TYR A 647 -4.56 4.46 33.84
C TYR A 647 -6.07 4.58 33.61
N THR A 648 -6.88 3.93 34.45
CA THR A 648 -8.35 4.06 34.36
C THR A 648 -8.77 5.52 34.57
N HIS A 649 -8.23 6.18 35.60
CA HIS A 649 -8.44 7.60 35.86
C HIS A 649 -8.06 8.47 34.65
N MET A 650 -6.87 8.28 34.07
CA MET A 650 -6.44 9.05 32.90
C MET A 650 -7.34 8.81 31.68
N SER A 651 -7.80 7.58 31.47
CA SER A 651 -8.70 7.25 30.37
C SER A 651 -10.11 7.86 30.55
N GLU A 652 -10.66 7.77 31.75
CA GLU A 652 -12.03 8.19 32.04
C GLU A 652 -12.16 9.71 32.24
N GLU A 653 -11.23 10.34 32.98
CA GLU A 653 -11.30 11.76 33.32
C GLU A 653 -10.65 12.65 32.26
N HIS A 654 -9.57 12.19 31.63
CA HIS A 654 -8.78 13.02 30.69
C HIS A 654 -8.88 12.56 29.22
N GLY A 655 -9.48 11.39 28.98
CA GLY A 655 -9.72 10.88 27.63
C GLY A 655 -8.48 10.35 26.91
N GLY A 656 -7.39 10.10 27.63
CA GLY A 656 -6.12 9.60 27.08
C GLY A 656 -4.95 9.69 28.07
N TYR A 657 -3.81 9.11 27.70
CA TYR A 657 -2.62 8.98 28.56
C TYR A 657 -1.51 10.01 28.29
N TYR A 658 -1.68 10.85 27.27
CA TYR A 658 -0.63 11.72 26.74
C TYR A 658 -1.09 13.18 26.73
N GLY A 659 -0.81 13.90 27.80
CA GLY A 659 -0.97 15.34 27.92
C GLY A 659 0.12 16.05 27.13
N GLY A 660 -0.32 16.83 26.14
CA GLY A 660 0.50 17.39 25.07
C GLY A 660 1.73 18.15 25.55
N LEU A 661 2.89 17.56 25.27
CA LEU A 661 4.14 18.24 24.96
C LEU A 661 4.81 17.42 23.85
N ASP A 662 5.23 18.10 22.77
CA ASP A 662 6.02 17.50 21.68
C ASP A 662 7.29 16.89 22.27
N VAL A 663 7.47 15.58 22.05
CA VAL A 663 8.74 14.89 22.26
C VAL A 663 9.21 14.42 20.89
N GLU A 664 10.39 14.88 20.49
CA GLU A 664 11.10 14.36 19.31
C GLU A 664 11.21 12.83 19.43
N GLU A 665 10.78 12.13 18.37
CA GLU A 665 10.82 10.66 18.24
C GLU A 665 12.20 10.12 18.62
N TYR A 666 12.27 9.41 19.74
CA TYR A 666 13.24 8.32 19.92
C TYR A 666 12.47 7.02 19.75
N GLU A 667 12.73 6.32 18.65
CA GLU A 667 12.34 4.94 18.44
C GLU A 667 12.97 4.09 19.56
N SER A 668 12.13 3.54 20.44
CA SER A 668 12.49 2.36 21.22
C SER A 668 11.63 1.20 20.73
N ASP A 669 12.26 0.37 19.91
CA ASP A 669 11.85 -1.02 19.72
C ASP A 669 11.89 -1.71 21.08
N GLU A 670 10.75 -2.20 21.57
CA GLU A 670 10.68 -3.40 22.40
C GLU A 670 9.23 -3.90 22.50
N ASP A 671 9.11 -5.19 22.17
CA ASP A 671 8.20 -6.21 22.68
C ASP A 671 6.89 -6.61 21.94
N ASP A 672 7.00 -7.86 21.45
CA ASP A 672 6.04 -8.98 21.25
C ASP A 672 4.92 -8.95 20.19
#